data_AF-A0AAD2AKS3-F1
#
_entry.id   AF-A0AAD2AKS3-F1
#
_cell.length_a   1.000
_cell.length_b   1.000
_cell.length_c   1.000
_cell.angle_alpha   90.00
_cell.angle_beta   90.00
_cell.angle_gamma   90.00
#
_symmetry.space_group_name_H-M   'P 1'
#
loop_
_entity.id
_entity.type
_entity.pdbx_description
1 polymer ?
#
loop_
_entity_poly.entity_id
_entity_poly.type
_entity_poly.pdbx_seq_one_letter_code
_entity_poly.pdbx_strand_id
1 'polypeptide(L)'
;MAAAMNFSSLRFDSNTIFSGPNNLGQSQLHSHIFLQNKQQLQRNFIDFKKFVVVCASTNTGSAVIQEKGVSDSDSGLSRIESLSQVSGVLGCQWGDEGKGKLVDILAKHFDIVARCQGGANAGHTIYNSEGKKFALHLVPSGILNEETICVIGNGVVVHLPGFFKEIDSLESNGVSCKGRILVSDRAQLLFDFHQEVDGLREAELAKSFIGTTRRGIGPCYSSKVIRNGIRVSDLRHMDTFPQKLDLLLSDAASRFKGFNYGPDMLRQEVELYKRFAERLEPYITDTVHFMNDAISQKRKILVEGGQATMLDIDFGTYPFVTSSSPSAGGICTGLGIAPRVVGDLVGVVKAYTTRVGSGPFPTEILGKDGLSLLALKAAISEDPSKALIAWSDSDSTPCKWDGITCDLTHQKVTSVSLSNKSLSGYIPSEVGALSFLTSLDLSYNYFSGPLPRHIATLLNLVHLDLSSNKFNGTLPESLSNLSQLTGTLNLSYNEFFGEIPASFGRLPVTVSLDLQHNNLSGKIPEVGSLMNQGPTAFSGNPYLWFGLELEDLLRASAYVVGKSRSGIVYKVVVGGGVKGGGSGVGGSMVVAVRRLSEEDTTWRFKEFETEMEAICRVQHCSIVRLRAYYYASDEKLLVSDFICNGSLYGALHGGPVNSLPPLSWVTRLRIAQETARGLLHIHECSPRKYIHGNIKSSKILLDNDLKPFISGFGLNRLVPGTSKLTNAAFGNQNINQIVASPKSSTLSSIMYMAPEARVAGSKLTQKCDVYSFGIVLLEMLTGRLPDGGPESDGKTLEGHVRKVFREERPLSEIIDPAILHEVRAKKQVVAAFHIALNCTELDPELRPRMRTVSNNLDCIKL
;
A
#
# COMPACT_ATOMS: atom_id res chain seq x y z
N MET A 1 -45.97 20.33 15.17
CA MET A 1 -46.17 20.82 13.79
C MET A 1 -46.99 19.77 13.05
N ALA A 2 -48.31 19.85 13.12
CA ALA A 2 -49.19 18.96 12.38
C ALA A 2 -50.28 19.82 11.73
N ALA A 3 -49.95 20.35 10.55
CA ALA A 3 -50.88 20.93 9.59
C ALA A 3 -50.28 20.71 8.20
N ALA A 4 -51.12 20.30 7.25
CA ALA A 4 -50.79 19.67 5.98
C ALA A 4 -49.71 20.42 5.16
N MET A 5 -48.55 19.78 4.96
CA MET A 5 -47.55 20.18 3.97
C MET A 5 -47.65 19.29 2.74
N ASN A 6 -47.54 19.91 1.56
CA ASN A 6 -47.62 19.24 0.26
C ASN A 6 -46.29 18.50 -0.03
N PHE A 7 -46.36 17.20 -0.32
CA PHE A 7 -45.25 16.22 -0.22
C PHE A 7 -44.26 16.15 -1.40
N SER A 8 -44.10 17.22 -2.19
CA SER A 8 -43.28 17.20 -3.42
C SER A 8 -42.06 18.16 -3.43
N SER A 9 -41.76 18.84 -2.32
CA SER A 9 -40.83 19.99 -2.30
C SER A 9 -39.55 19.82 -1.46
N LEU A 10 -39.27 18.64 -0.89
CA LEU A 10 -37.91 18.32 -0.43
C LEU A 10 -37.08 17.78 -1.57
N ARG A 11 -36.04 18.50 -1.97
CA ARG A 11 -35.04 18.02 -2.92
C ARG A 11 -33.72 17.77 -2.22
N PHE A 12 -33.27 16.52 -2.33
CA PHE A 12 -31.86 16.19 -2.31
C PHE A 12 -31.38 16.20 -3.76
N ASP A 13 -30.21 16.79 -3.96
CA ASP A 13 -29.62 17.17 -5.24
C ASP A 13 -29.76 16.07 -6.31
N SER A 14 -30.63 16.26 -7.29
CA SER A 14 -30.82 15.37 -8.45
C SER A 14 -31.50 16.10 -9.61
N ASN A 15 -30.85 16.11 -10.78
CA ASN A 15 -31.50 16.32 -12.08
C ASN A 15 -30.65 15.68 -13.20
N THR A 16 -31.19 14.61 -13.79
CA THR A 16 -30.84 14.02 -15.08
C THR A 16 -32.10 14.11 -15.96
N ILE A 17 -31.96 14.37 -17.26
CA ILE A 17 -33.03 14.20 -18.27
C ILE A 17 -32.58 13.12 -19.25
N PHE A 18 -33.35 12.03 -19.35
CA PHE A 18 -33.18 10.93 -20.31
C PHE A 18 -34.31 10.96 -21.35
N SER A 19 -33.98 10.63 -22.60
CA SER A 19 -34.91 10.12 -23.62
C SER A 19 -34.17 9.15 -24.53
N GLY A 20 -34.47 7.85 -24.45
CA GLY A 20 -34.30 6.87 -25.54
C GLY A 20 -35.61 6.70 -26.32
N PRO A 21 -35.81 5.71 -27.23
CA PRO A 21 -35.02 4.47 -27.41
C PRO A 21 -34.85 3.97 -28.89
N ASN A 22 -34.07 2.88 -29.09
CA ASN A 22 -34.44 1.62 -29.78
C ASN A 22 -33.37 0.92 -30.67
N ASN A 23 -33.34 -0.42 -30.48
CA ASN A 23 -33.21 -1.52 -31.45
C ASN A 23 -31.86 -2.24 -31.75
N LEU A 24 -31.85 -3.52 -31.32
CA LEU A 24 -31.65 -4.79 -32.06
C LEU A 24 -30.36 -5.06 -32.87
N GLY A 25 -29.74 -6.21 -32.60
CA GLY A 25 -28.94 -6.95 -33.59
C GLY A 25 -27.98 -8.00 -33.02
N GLN A 26 -28.35 -9.29 -33.12
CA GLN A 26 -27.49 -10.46 -32.95
C GLN A 26 -26.59 -10.69 -34.19
N SER A 27 -25.39 -11.27 -34.02
CA SER A 27 -24.85 -12.33 -34.93
C SER A 27 -23.57 -13.00 -34.39
N GLN A 28 -23.48 -14.31 -34.62
CA GLN A 28 -22.42 -15.26 -34.24
C GLN A 28 -21.37 -15.52 -35.36
N LEU A 29 -20.34 -16.31 -35.00
CA LEU A 29 -19.40 -17.15 -35.81
C LEU A 29 -18.19 -16.41 -36.45
N HIS A 30 -16.95 -16.93 -36.51
CA HIS A 30 -16.48 -18.31 -36.73
C HIS A 30 -14.98 -18.49 -36.31
N SER A 31 -14.56 -19.74 -36.13
CA SER A 31 -13.20 -20.23 -35.80
C SER A 31 -12.41 -20.82 -36.99
N HIS A 32 -11.08 -20.98 -36.78
CA HIS A 32 -10.11 -22.00 -37.29
C HIS A 32 -9.00 -21.63 -38.31
N ILE A 33 -7.88 -22.39 -38.20
CA ILE A 33 -6.77 -22.74 -39.16
C ILE A 33 -5.47 -21.88 -39.00
N PHE A 34 -4.21 -22.37 -38.84
CA PHE A 34 -3.53 -23.66 -39.13
C PHE A 34 -2.15 -23.81 -38.41
N LEU A 35 -1.72 -25.06 -38.24
CA LEU A 35 -0.35 -25.56 -37.93
C LEU A 35 0.36 -25.94 -39.24
N GLN A 36 1.65 -25.64 -39.43
CA GLN A 36 2.63 -26.48 -40.17
C GLN A 36 4.03 -25.83 -40.22
N ASN A 37 5.05 -26.54 -39.72
CA ASN A 37 6.28 -26.91 -40.45
C ASN A 37 7.41 -27.36 -39.51
N LYS A 38 7.65 -28.68 -39.47
CA LYS A 38 8.78 -29.31 -38.80
C LYS A 38 9.27 -30.45 -39.71
N GLN A 39 10.17 -30.16 -40.66
CA GLN A 39 10.98 -31.16 -41.37
C GLN A 39 11.91 -30.49 -42.39
N GLN A 40 13.07 -30.03 -41.95
CA GLN A 40 14.27 -29.88 -42.78
C GLN A 40 15.42 -29.44 -41.87
N LEU A 41 16.25 -30.39 -41.42
CA LEU A 41 17.65 -30.21 -40.97
C LEU A 41 18.12 -31.50 -40.26
N GLN A 42 18.24 -32.58 -41.03
CA GLN A 42 19.08 -33.72 -40.66
C GLN A 42 19.72 -34.25 -41.93
N ARG A 43 20.95 -33.82 -42.21
CA ARG A 43 21.94 -34.59 -42.96
C ARG A 43 23.31 -33.94 -42.77
N ASN A 44 24.27 -34.80 -42.44
CA ASN A 44 25.72 -34.60 -42.37
C ASN A 44 26.28 -34.19 -40.99
N PHE A 45 26.61 -35.18 -40.14
CA PHE A 45 27.87 -35.20 -39.39
C PHE A 45 28.26 -36.66 -39.08
N ILE A 46 29.52 -36.98 -39.37
CA ILE A 46 30.18 -38.30 -39.33
C ILE A 46 30.84 -38.51 -37.95
N ASP A 47 30.84 -39.78 -37.52
CA ASP A 47 31.60 -40.43 -36.42
C ASP A 47 32.10 -39.57 -35.24
N PHE A 48 31.33 -39.59 -34.15
CA PHE A 48 31.84 -39.41 -32.79
C PHE A 48 31.50 -40.64 -31.95
N LYS A 49 32.44 -41.05 -31.08
CA LYS A 49 32.25 -42.10 -30.06
C LYS A 49 30.88 -41.95 -29.39
N LYS A 50 30.17 -43.07 -29.22
CA LYS A 50 28.77 -43.13 -28.77
C LYS A 50 28.52 -42.26 -27.53
N PHE A 51 27.98 -41.07 -27.72
CA PHE A 51 27.38 -40.29 -26.64
C PHE A 51 25.97 -40.83 -26.40
N VAL A 52 25.68 -41.26 -25.17
CA VAL A 52 24.36 -41.77 -24.80
C VAL A 52 23.60 -40.65 -24.09
N VAL A 53 22.49 -40.24 -24.69
CA VAL A 53 21.55 -39.28 -24.12
C VAL A 53 20.40 -40.05 -23.49
N VAL A 54 20.19 -39.88 -22.18
CA VAL A 54 19.06 -40.48 -21.45
C VAL A 54 18.05 -39.39 -21.11
N CYS A 55 16.82 -39.55 -21.60
CA CYS A 55 15.69 -38.67 -21.30
C CYS A 55 14.97 -39.12 -20.02
N ALA A 56 14.91 -38.25 -19.01
CA ALA A 56 14.09 -38.47 -17.82
C ALA A 56 12.70 -37.80 -18.00
N SER A 57 11.62 -38.57 -17.83
CA SER A 57 10.25 -38.04 -17.69
C SER A 57 9.74 -38.24 -16.26
N THR A 58 8.97 -37.27 -15.78
CA THR A 58 8.17 -37.38 -14.54
C THR A 58 6.74 -37.72 -14.95
N ASN A 59 6.29 -38.95 -14.67
CA ASN A 59 4.87 -39.29 -14.81
C ASN A 59 4.08 -38.59 -13.70
N THR A 60 3.31 -37.58 -14.06
CA THR A 60 2.22 -37.03 -13.26
C THR A 60 0.91 -37.27 -13.99
N GLY A 61 0.12 -38.22 -13.52
CA GLY A 61 -1.26 -38.43 -13.99
C GLY A 61 -1.57 -39.87 -14.38
N SER A 62 -2.49 -40.47 -13.63
CA SER A 62 -3.12 -41.76 -13.92
C SER A 62 -3.78 -41.73 -15.31
N ALA A 63 -3.14 -42.38 -16.29
CA ALA A 63 -3.80 -42.78 -17.52
C ALA A 63 -3.65 -44.30 -17.62
N VAL A 64 -4.78 -45.00 -17.55
CA VAL A 64 -4.89 -46.42 -17.87
C VAL A 64 -4.51 -46.56 -19.35
N ILE A 65 -3.30 -47.01 -19.62
CA ILE A 65 -2.88 -47.41 -20.96
C ILE A 65 -3.23 -48.88 -21.09
N GLN A 66 -4.22 -49.17 -21.94
CA GLN A 66 -4.47 -50.53 -22.43
C GLN A 66 -3.19 -51.09 -23.05
N GLU A 67 -2.75 -52.24 -22.53
CA GLU A 67 -1.76 -53.09 -23.17
C GLU A 67 -2.27 -53.50 -24.56
N LYS A 68 -1.70 -52.90 -25.60
CA LYS A 68 -1.55 -53.58 -26.88
C LYS A 68 -0.19 -54.25 -26.87
N GLY A 69 -0.24 -55.58 -26.81
CA GLY A 69 0.93 -56.44 -26.86
C GLY A 69 1.79 -56.13 -28.08
N VAL A 70 3.06 -55.80 -27.80
CA VAL A 70 4.17 -56.02 -28.71
C VAL A 70 5.15 -56.87 -27.93
N SER A 71 5.28 -58.13 -28.35
CA SER A 71 6.29 -59.09 -27.90
C SER A 71 7.66 -58.73 -28.50
N ASP A 72 8.70 -59.09 -27.73
CA ASP A 72 10.15 -59.05 -28.03
C ASP A 72 10.85 -57.68 -27.99
N SER A 73 12.00 -57.48 -27.34
CA SER A 73 12.96 -58.40 -26.70
C SER A 73 14.04 -57.57 -25.97
N ASP A 74 14.43 -57.96 -24.75
CA ASP A 74 15.80 -58.11 -24.19
C ASP A 74 16.93 -57.07 -24.45
N SER A 75 16.66 -55.91 -25.06
CA SER A 75 17.70 -54.97 -25.52
C SER A 75 18.06 -53.85 -24.53
N GLY A 76 17.32 -53.73 -23.43
CA GLY A 76 17.56 -52.75 -22.36
C GLY A 76 18.59 -53.21 -21.33
N LEU A 77 18.58 -54.51 -20.98
CA LEU A 77 19.48 -55.12 -19.99
C LEU A 77 20.93 -55.22 -20.50
N SER A 78 21.13 -55.50 -21.80
CA SER A 78 22.47 -55.60 -22.41
C SER A 78 23.26 -54.28 -22.46
N ARG A 79 22.60 -53.13 -22.25
CA ARG A 79 23.24 -51.79 -22.37
C ARG A 79 23.88 -51.32 -21.06
N ILE A 80 23.32 -51.70 -19.91
CA ILE A 80 23.86 -51.32 -18.59
C ILE A 80 25.17 -52.08 -18.34
N GLU A 81 25.22 -53.35 -18.72
CA GLU A 81 26.41 -54.19 -18.60
C GLU A 81 27.54 -53.79 -19.57
N SER A 82 27.19 -53.10 -20.67
CA SER A 82 28.15 -52.65 -21.70
C SER A 82 28.96 -51.41 -21.32
N LEU A 83 28.63 -50.74 -20.20
CA LEU A 83 29.35 -49.55 -19.75
C LEU A 83 30.80 -49.87 -19.42
N SER A 84 31.69 -48.98 -19.87
CA SER A 84 33.12 -49.03 -19.61
C SER A 84 33.46 -49.07 -18.11
N GLN A 85 34.69 -49.49 -17.80
CA GLN A 85 35.18 -49.60 -16.42
C GLN A 85 35.01 -48.30 -15.62
N VAL A 86 35.34 -47.14 -16.20
CA VAL A 86 35.18 -45.82 -15.57
C VAL A 86 34.17 -45.02 -16.37
N SER A 87 32.92 -45.04 -15.92
CA SER A 87 31.82 -44.35 -16.58
C SER A 87 31.37 -43.13 -15.77
N GLY A 88 30.76 -42.13 -16.40
CA GLY A 88 30.31 -40.91 -15.73
C GLY A 88 28.90 -40.49 -16.13
N VAL A 89 28.17 -39.89 -15.19
CA VAL A 89 26.82 -39.34 -15.41
C VAL A 89 26.88 -37.83 -15.19
N LEU A 90 26.64 -37.05 -16.25
CA LEU A 90 26.74 -35.60 -16.24
C LEU A 90 25.42 -34.96 -16.68
N GLY A 91 25.09 -33.78 -16.14
CA GLY A 91 23.91 -33.01 -16.54
C GLY A 91 24.24 -32.16 -17.76
N CYS A 92 23.33 -32.10 -18.73
CA CYS A 92 23.58 -31.37 -19.98
C CYS A 92 22.98 -29.96 -20.02
N GLN A 93 22.10 -29.60 -19.08
CA GLN A 93 21.33 -28.35 -19.08
C GLN A 93 21.75 -27.46 -17.90
N TRP A 94 20.80 -26.87 -17.16
CA TRP A 94 21.04 -25.98 -16.00
C TRP A 94 20.67 -26.64 -14.66
N GLY A 95 20.88 -27.96 -14.53
CA GLY A 95 20.67 -28.68 -13.28
C GLY A 95 19.30 -29.36 -13.18
N ASP A 96 19.14 -30.13 -12.10
CA ASP A 96 17.93 -30.89 -11.76
C ASP A 96 17.40 -31.83 -12.86
N GLU A 97 18.26 -32.34 -13.73
CA GLU A 97 17.87 -33.26 -14.82
C GLU A 97 17.49 -34.66 -14.34
N GLY A 98 17.70 -34.96 -13.04
CA GLY A 98 17.39 -36.26 -12.45
C GLY A 98 18.58 -37.24 -12.43
N LYS A 99 19.82 -36.73 -12.43
CA LYS A 99 21.05 -37.53 -12.39
C LYS A 99 21.08 -38.56 -11.27
N GLY A 100 20.71 -38.17 -10.05
CA GLY A 100 20.74 -39.05 -8.88
C GLY A 100 19.94 -40.34 -9.06
N LYS A 101 18.78 -40.27 -9.74
CA LYS A 101 17.98 -41.46 -10.07
C LYS A 101 18.72 -42.40 -11.02
N LEU A 102 19.37 -41.86 -12.04
CA LEU A 102 20.13 -42.68 -12.98
C LEU A 102 21.37 -43.30 -12.31
N VAL A 103 22.06 -42.52 -11.46
CA VAL A 103 23.22 -43.02 -10.70
C VAL A 103 22.80 -44.15 -9.75
N ASP A 104 21.70 -44.02 -9.03
CA ASP A 104 21.17 -45.06 -8.15
C ASP A 104 20.85 -46.37 -8.90
N ILE A 105 20.21 -46.26 -10.08
CA ILE A 105 19.92 -47.42 -10.94
C ILE A 105 21.21 -48.09 -11.43
N LEU A 106 22.18 -47.30 -11.90
CA LEU A 106 23.43 -47.82 -12.46
C LEU A 106 24.36 -48.37 -11.37
N ALA A 107 24.35 -47.79 -10.16
CA ALA A 107 25.26 -48.13 -9.08
C ALA A 107 25.25 -49.61 -8.69
N LYS A 108 24.15 -50.34 -8.94
CA LYS A 108 24.06 -51.81 -8.78
C LYS A 108 25.11 -52.61 -9.57
N HIS A 109 25.69 -52.01 -10.61
CA HIS A 109 26.67 -52.65 -11.49
C HIS A 109 28.09 -52.05 -11.33
N PHE A 110 28.31 -51.20 -10.31
CA PHE A 110 29.57 -50.52 -10.08
C PHE A 110 30.04 -50.70 -8.64
N ASP A 111 31.34 -50.99 -8.49
CA ASP A 111 31.97 -51.18 -7.19
C ASP A 111 32.11 -49.87 -6.40
N ILE A 112 32.31 -48.77 -7.13
CA ILE A 112 32.60 -47.45 -6.57
C ILE A 112 31.72 -46.40 -7.24
N VAL A 113 31.11 -45.53 -6.44
CA VAL A 113 30.42 -44.33 -6.92
C VAL A 113 31.11 -43.10 -6.34
N ALA A 114 31.65 -42.24 -7.21
CA ALA A 114 32.49 -41.12 -6.81
C ALA A 114 31.90 -39.77 -7.23
N ARG A 115 31.85 -38.81 -6.31
CA ARG A 115 31.54 -37.41 -6.63
C ARG A 115 32.84 -36.63 -6.80
N CYS A 116 32.97 -35.92 -7.92
CA CYS A 116 34.23 -35.26 -8.29
C CYS A 116 34.28 -33.76 -8.00
N GLN A 117 33.15 -33.04 -7.99
CA GLN A 117 33.10 -31.57 -7.94
C GLN A 117 31.87 -31.06 -7.19
N GLY A 118 31.83 -29.75 -6.94
CA GLY A 118 30.72 -29.07 -6.28
C GLY A 118 30.76 -29.27 -4.76
N GLY A 119 29.59 -29.15 -4.11
CA GLY A 119 29.44 -29.41 -2.70
C GLY A 119 28.01 -29.81 -2.37
N ALA A 120 27.51 -29.41 -1.21
CA ALA A 120 26.13 -29.65 -0.80
C ALA A 120 25.10 -28.85 -1.62
N ASN A 121 25.47 -28.18 -2.72
CA ASN A 121 24.55 -27.41 -3.57
C ASN A 121 23.82 -28.25 -4.63
N ALA A 122 24.20 -29.51 -4.84
CA ALA A 122 23.41 -30.47 -5.60
C ALA A 122 22.49 -31.25 -4.65
N GLY A 123 21.20 -31.31 -4.96
CA GLY A 123 20.23 -32.15 -4.26
C GLY A 123 19.78 -33.30 -5.14
N HIS A 124 20.04 -34.54 -4.72
CA HIS A 124 19.61 -35.74 -5.41
C HIS A 124 18.52 -36.43 -4.60
N THR A 125 17.29 -36.42 -5.14
CA THR A 125 16.18 -37.18 -4.56
C THR A 125 16.12 -38.54 -5.21
N ILE A 126 16.22 -39.59 -4.39
CA ILE A 126 16.11 -40.98 -4.81
C ILE A 126 15.04 -41.70 -3.99
N TYR A 127 14.51 -42.79 -4.54
CA TYR A 127 13.48 -43.60 -3.90
C TYR A 127 13.97 -45.04 -3.85
N ASN A 128 13.95 -45.68 -2.68
CA ASN A 128 14.25 -47.09 -2.59
C ASN A 128 13.11 -47.95 -3.18
N SER A 129 13.30 -49.28 -3.20
CA SER A 129 12.29 -50.25 -3.67
C SER A 129 10.96 -50.19 -2.92
N GLU A 130 10.96 -49.73 -1.67
CA GLU A 130 9.77 -49.56 -0.82
C GLU A 130 9.07 -48.20 -1.03
N GLY A 131 9.58 -47.35 -1.93
CA GLY A 131 9.06 -46.00 -2.18
C GLY A 131 9.47 -44.96 -1.14
N LYS A 132 10.40 -45.29 -0.23
CA LYS A 132 10.96 -44.36 0.76
C LYS A 132 11.88 -43.35 0.08
N LYS A 133 11.61 -42.06 0.33
CA LYS A 133 12.34 -40.93 -0.25
C LYS A 133 13.62 -40.64 0.55
N PHE A 134 14.75 -40.54 -0.15
CA PHE A 134 16.03 -40.07 0.40
C PHE A 134 16.48 -38.81 -0.36
N ALA A 135 16.91 -37.80 0.38
CA ALA A 135 17.41 -36.54 -0.17
C ALA A 135 18.92 -36.41 0.14
N LEU A 136 19.73 -36.76 -0.85
CA LEU A 136 21.18 -36.73 -0.75
C LEU A 136 21.73 -35.39 -1.24
N HIS A 137 22.81 -34.94 -0.62
CA HIS A 137 23.48 -33.69 -0.93
C HIS A 137 24.95 -33.89 -1.21
N LEU A 138 25.77 -34.28 -0.22
CA LEU A 138 27.20 -34.55 -0.42
C LEU A 138 27.48 -36.02 -0.67
N VAL A 139 26.71 -36.91 -0.05
CA VAL A 139 26.90 -38.35 -0.16
C VAL A 139 26.48 -38.78 -1.59
N PRO A 140 27.32 -39.52 -2.32
CA PRO A 140 26.97 -40.03 -3.64
C PRO A 140 25.70 -40.92 -3.62
N SER A 141 24.92 -40.89 -4.69
CA SER A 141 23.61 -41.56 -4.80
C SER A 141 23.69 -43.07 -4.76
N GLY A 142 24.88 -43.63 -4.98
CA GLY A 142 25.14 -45.07 -4.86
C GLY A 142 25.03 -45.61 -3.44
N ILE A 143 24.90 -44.78 -2.41
CA ILE A 143 24.88 -45.20 -1.01
C ILE A 143 23.70 -46.12 -0.64
N LEU A 144 22.65 -46.22 -1.47
CA LEU A 144 21.58 -47.20 -1.21
C LEU A 144 21.97 -48.63 -1.60
N ASN A 145 23.05 -48.82 -2.36
CA ASN A 145 23.55 -50.13 -2.73
C ASN A 145 24.59 -50.59 -1.71
N GLU A 146 24.35 -51.73 -1.07
CA GLU A 146 25.15 -52.14 0.11
C GLU A 146 26.59 -52.51 -0.21
N GLU A 147 26.85 -52.97 -1.43
CA GLU A 147 28.15 -53.40 -1.92
C GLU A 147 28.98 -52.23 -2.50
N THR A 148 28.38 -51.05 -2.64
CA THR A 148 29.01 -49.90 -3.31
C THR A 148 29.77 -49.02 -2.31
N ILE A 149 31.03 -48.72 -2.64
CA ILE A 149 31.84 -47.73 -1.92
C ILE A 149 31.58 -46.34 -2.51
N CYS A 150 31.20 -45.41 -1.67
CA CYS A 150 31.00 -44.01 -2.01
C CYS A 150 32.27 -43.19 -1.77
N VAL A 151 32.69 -42.40 -2.75
CA VAL A 151 33.90 -41.56 -2.67
C VAL A 151 33.54 -40.09 -2.85
N ILE A 152 34.02 -39.24 -1.95
CA ILE A 152 34.00 -37.78 -2.07
C ILE A 152 35.40 -37.32 -2.46
N GLY A 153 35.55 -36.93 -3.73
CA GLY A 153 36.82 -36.59 -4.36
C GLY A 153 37.44 -35.26 -3.91
N ASN A 154 38.70 -35.05 -4.30
CA ASN A 154 39.48 -33.84 -3.97
C ASN A 154 38.96 -32.56 -4.64
N GLY A 155 38.10 -32.66 -5.65
CA GLY A 155 37.46 -31.50 -6.28
C GLY A 155 36.25 -30.96 -5.51
N VAL A 156 35.74 -31.71 -4.52
CA VAL A 156 34.55 -31.35 -3.73
C VAL A 156 34.91 -30.36 -2.62
N VAL A 157 33.97 -29.47 -2.28
CA VAL A 157 33.99 -28.64 -1.07
C VAL A 157 33.04 -29.22 -0.02
N VAL A 158 33.56 -29.57 1.15
CA VAL A 158 32.86 -30.37 2.17
C VAL A 158 32.46 -29.49 3.35
N HIS A 159 31.15 -29.38 3.58
CA HIS A 159 30.59 -28.75 4.77
C HIS A 159 30.34 -29.82 5.84
N LEU A 160 31.20 -29.90 6.86
CA LEU A 160 31.13 -30.97 7.87
C LEU A 160 29.83 -31.00 8.67
N PRO A 161 29.26 -29.87 9.15
CA PRO A 161 27.97 -29.89 9.84
C PRO A 161 26.86 -30.49 8.97
N GLY A 162 26.78 -30.09 7.69
CA GLY A 162 25.81 -30.63 6.73
C GLY A 162 26.05 -32.10 6.40
N PHE A 163 27.31 -32.49 6.19
CA PHE A 163 27.71 -33.87 5.91
C PHE A 163 27.33 -34.83 7.04
N PHE A 164 27.62 -34.49 8.29
CA PHE A 164 27.27 -35.34 9.41
C PHE A 164 25.77 -35.42 9.67
N LYS A 165 25.04 -34.31 9.47
CA LYS A 165 23.57 -34.32 9.51
C LYS A 165 22.98 -35.25 8.45
N GLU A 166 23.59 -35.30 7.27
CA GLU A 166 23.20 -36.22 6.19
C GLU A 166 23.49 -37.68 6.57
N ILE A 167 24.65 -37.98 7.14
CA ILE A 167 24.98 -39.32 7.67
C ILE A 167 24.00 -39.76 8.76
N ASP A 168 23.75 -38.90 9.77
CA ASP A 168 22.84 -39.20 10.87
C ASP A 168 21.42 -39.50 10.35
N SER A 169 20.99 -38.76 9.31
CA SER A 169 19.71 -39.02 8.63
C SER A 169 19.71 -40.33 7.85
N LEU A 170 20.83 -40.77 7.27
CA LEU A 170 20.90 -42.04 6.55
C LEU A 170 20.88 -43.23 7.51
N GLU A 171 21.68 -43.17 8.57
CA GLU A 171 21.78 -44.23 9.58
C GLU A 171 20.46 -44.41 10.34
N SER A 172 19.81 -43.31 10.75
CA SER A 172 18.46 -43.37 11.37
C SER A 172 17.38 -43.93 10.44
N ASN A 173 17.62 -43.91 9.13
CA ASN A 173 16.73 -44.47 8.12
C ASN A 173 17.12 -45.89 7.67
N GLY A 174 18.08 -46.53 8.34
CA GLY A 174 18.47 -47.93 8.13
C GLY A 174 19.63 -48.13 7.14
N VAL A 175 20.26 -47.07 6.65
CA VAL A 175 21.38 -47.16 5.69
C VAL A 175 22.71 -47.08 6.45
N SER A 176 23.49 -48.17 6.43
CA SER A 176 24.81 -48.19 7.08
C SER A 176 25.83 -47.38 6.28
N CYS A 177 26.42 -46.34 6.90
CA CYS A 177 27.43 -45.48 6.26
C CYS A 177 28.87 -45.89 6.60
N LYS A 178 29.06 -46.61 7.72
CA LYS A 178 30.39 -46.91 8.28
C LYS A 178 31.21 -47.80 7.35
N GLY A 179 32.41 -47.33 6.99
CA GLY A 179 33.35 -48.06 6.12
C GLY A 179 32.98 -48.04 4.63
N ARG A 180 31.89 -47.37 4.23
CA ARG A 180 31.46 -47.27 2.84
C ARG A 180 31.55 -45.87 2.25
N ILE A 181 31.86 -44.86 3.05
CA ILE A 181 32.08 -43.50 2.59
C ILE A 181 33.55 -43.17 2.78
N LEU A 182 34.22 -42.74 1.71
CA LEU A 182 35.60 -42.28 1.73
C LEU A 182 35.65 -40.80 1.38
N VAL A 183 36.31 -39.99 2.20
CA VAL A 183 36.43 -38.54 2.04
C VAL A 183 37.88 -38.20 1.74
N SER A 184 38.12 -37.46 0.65
CA SER A 184 39.48 -37.05 0.31
C SER A 184 40.07 -36.12 1.37
N ASP A 185 41.24 -36.50 1.85
CA ASP A 185 42.17 -35.64 2.59
C ASP A 185 42.48 -34.30 1.88
N ARG A 186 42.44 -34.28 0.54
CA ARG A 186 42.71 -33.09 -0.30
C ARG A 186 41.47 -32.24 -0.59
N ALA A 187 40.27 -32.67 -0.20
CA ALA A 187 39.06 -31.87 -0.37
C ALA A 187 39.11 -30.62 0.52
N GLN A 188 38.52 -29.52 0.05
CA GLN A 188 38.48 -28.25 0.79
C GLN A 188 37.33 -28.24 1.80
N LEU A 189 37.54 -27.63 2.96
CA LEU A 189 36.50 -27.45 3.96
C LEU A 189 35.69 -26.18 3.68
N LEU A 190 34.38 -26.37 3.70
CA LEU A 190 33.40 -25.30 3.69
C LEU A 190 32.97 -25.05 5.14
N PHE A 191 33.11 -23.81 5.60
CA PHE A 191 32.75 -23.35 6.93
C PHE A 191 31.46 -22.53 6.90
N ASP A 192 30.84 -22.32 8.07
CA ASP A 192 29.60 -21.54 8.18
C ASP A 192 29.84 -20.08 7.78
N PHE A 193 31.00 -19.50 8.09
CA PHE A 193 31.34 -18.15 7.63
C PHE A 193 31.37 -18.02 6.10
N HIS A 194 31.73 -19.08 5.35
CA HIS A 194 31.65 -19.03 3.88
C HIS A 194 30.20 -18.86 3.40
N GLN A 195 29.22 -19.42 4.12
CA GLN A 195 27.80 -19.27 3.81
C GLN A 195 27.31 -17.85 4.10
N GLU A 196 27.75 -17.28 5.22
CA GLU A 196 27.46 -15.89 5.58
C GLU A 196 28.05 -14.91 4.57
N VAL A 197 29.33 -15.09 4.20
CA VAL A 197 30.03 -14.31 3.17
C VAL A 197 29.34 -14.39 1.81
N ASP A 198 28.83 -15.55 1.41
CA ASP A 198 28.05 -15.73 0.18
C ASP A 198 26.77 -14.88 0.21
N GLY A 199 26.05 -14.89 1.34
CA GLY A 199 24.87 -14.05 1.56
C GLY A 199 25.17 -12.54 1.56
N LEU A 200 26.26 -12.12 2.20
CA LEU A 200 26.69 -10.71 2.25
C LEU A 200 27.09 -10.21 0.85
N ARG A 201 27.77 -11.05 0.06
CA ARG A 201 28.13 -10.70 -1.32
C ARG A 201 26.91 -10.52 -2.22
N GLU A 202 25.91 -11.40 -2.12
CA GLU A 202 24.65 -11.22 -2.84
C GLU A 202 23.93 -9.93 -2.41
N ALA A 203 23.97 -9.58 -1.12
CA ALA A 203 23.37 -8.34 -0.61
C ALA A 203 24.08 -7.07 -1.12
N GLU A 204 25.41 -7.08 -1.29
CA GLU A 204 26.17 -5.96 -1.88
C GLU A 204 25.84 -5.73 -3.37
N LEU A 205 25.49 -6.79 -4.12
CA LEU A 205 25.28 -6.77 -5.57
C LEU A 205 23.94 -6.15 -6.03
N ALA A 206 23.35 -5.25 -5.24
CA ALA A 206 22.06 -4.61 -5.50
C ALA A 206 21.87 -4.26 -7.01
N LYS A 207 20.93 -4.98 -7.65
CA LYS A 207 20.53 -4.98 -9.09
C LYS A 207 21.04 -6.14 -9.97
N SER A 208 22.05 -6.91 -9.56
CA SER A 208 22.63 -8.01 -10.36
C SER A 208 22.83 -9.30 -9.54
N PHE A 209 21.77 -9.77 -8.89
CA PHE A 209 21.81 -11.03 -8.13
C PHE A 209 22.16 -12.21 -9.05
N ILE A 210 23.16 -12.99 -8.65
CA ILE A 210 23.52 -14.22 -9.36
C ILE A 210 22.47 -15.30 -9.05
N GLY A 211 21.86 -15.26 -7.86
CA GLY A 211 20.93 -16.27 -7.39
C GLY A 211 21.67 -17.47 -6.81
N THR A 212 22.71 -17.22 -6.00
CA THR A 212 23.48 -18.31 -5.39
C THR A 212 22.61 -19.10 -4.42
N THR A 213 22.98 -20.36 -4.16
CA THR A 213 22.29 -21.19 -3.16
C THR A 213 22.53 -20.72 -1.73
N ARG A 214 23.36 -19.67 -1.51
CA ARG A 214 23.85 -19.20 -0.21
C ARG A 214 24.44 -20.32 0.66
N ARG A 215 25.02 -21.33 0.00
CA ARG A 215 25.67 -22.48 0.65
C ARG A 215 27.18 -22.30 0.76
N GLY A 216 27.76 -21.15 0.39
CA GLY A 216 29.19 -20.87 0.59
C GLY A 216 30.11 -21.52 -0.44
N ILE A 217 29.58 -22.06 -1.54
CA ILE A 217 30.36 -22.78 -2.56
C ILE A 217 31.37 -21.85 -3.22
N GLY A 218 30.92 -20.67 -3.66
CA GLY A 218 31.79 -19.69 -4.32
C GLY A 218 32.91 -19.19 -3.42
N PRO A 219 32.62 -18.70 -2.20
CA PRO A 219 33.65 -18.30 -1.25
C PRO A 219 34.65 -19.43 -0.93
N CYS A 220 34.20 -20.67 -0.76
CA CYS A 220 35.12 -21.79 -0.48
C CYS A 220 36.07 -22.08 -1.67
N TYR A 221 35.56 -22.09 -2.91
CA TYR A 221 36.43 -22.20 -4.10
C TYR A 221 37.34 -20.98 -4.26
N SER A 222 36.91 -19.78 -3.85
CA SER A 222 37.77 -18.60 -3.79
C SER A 222 38.97 -18.82 -2.85
N SER A 223 38.72 -19.30 -1.63
CA SER A 223 39.79 -19.62 -0.66
C SER A 223 40.73 -20.72 -1.18
N LYS A 224 40.20 -21.70 -1.93
CA LYS A 224 40.99 -22.72 -2.63
C LYS A 224 41.95 -22.10 -3.65
N VAL A 225 41.45 -21.19 -4.49
CA VAL A 225 42.23 -20.54 -5.55
C VAL A 225 43.25 -19.55 -4.96
N ILE A 226 42.89 -18.84 -3.88
CA ILE A 226 43.79 -17.93 -3.14
C ILE A 226 44.88 -18.72 -2.39
N ARG A 227 44.65 -20.01 -2.13
CA ARG A 227 45.55 -20.93 -1.40
C ARG A 227 45.63 -20.67 0.11
N ASN A 228 44.66 -19.96 0.67
CA ASN A 228 44.48 -19.81 2.13
C ASN A 228 43.41 -20.77 2.70
N GLY A 229 42.65 -21.46 1.84
CA GLY A 229 41.62 -22.42 2.27
C GLY A 229 42.17 -23.65 2.98
N ILE A 230 41.44 -24.12 3.99
CA ILE A 230 41.77 -25.28 4.83
C ILE A 230 41.18 -26.57 4.24
N ARG A 231 41.99 -27.61 4.09
CA ARG A 231 41.59 -28.92 3.56
C ARG A 231 41.28 -29.91 4.67
N VAL A 232 40.65 -31.03 4.31
CA VAL A 232 40.35 -32.14 5.24
C VAL A 232 41.60 -32.64 5.97
N SER A 233 42.74 -32.74 5.28
CA SER A 233 44.01 -33.17 5.89
C SER A 233 44.48 -32.28 7.04
N ASP A 234 44.13 -30.99 7.02
CA ASP A 234 44.55 -30.04 8.05
C ASP A 234 43.87 -30.32 9.41
N LEU A 235 42.76 -31.07 9.43
CA LEU A 235 42.10 -31.51 10.67
C LEU A 235 42.93 -32.50 11.49
N ARG A 236 43.92 -33.15 10.87
CA ARG A 236 44.90 -33.99 11.58
C ARG A 236 45.96 -33.16 12.32
N HIS A 237 46.03 -31.86 12.06
CA HIS A 237 47.02 -30.93 12.60
C HIS A 237 46.34 -29.80 13.39
N MET A 238 45.61 -30.17 14.44
CA MET A 238 44.86 -29.24 15.30
C MET A 238 45.75 -28.25 16.06
N ASP A 239 47.07 -28.46 16.08
CA ASP A 239 48.09 -27.53 16.57
C ASP A 239 48.27 -26.30 15.66
N THR A 240 48.06 -26.45 14.34
CA THR A 240 48.18 -25.37 13.34
C THR A 240 46.83 -24.89 12.78
N PHE A 241 45.76 -25.66 13.00
CA PHE A 241 44.42 -25.36 12.51
C PHE A 241 43.87 -24.01 12.99
N PRO A 242 43.99 -23.61 14.28
CA PRO A 242 43.45 -22.33 14.75
C PRO A 242 44.05 -21.12 14.03
N GLN A 243 45.35 -21.16 13.74
CA GLN A 243 46.06 -20.07 13.06
C GLN A 243 45.61 -19.95 11.60
N LYS A 244 45.38 -21.09 10.93
CA LYS A 244 44.83 -21.09 9.56
C LYS A 244 43.41 -20.55 9.52
N LEU A 245 42.57 -20.91 10.51
CA LEU A 245 41.19 -20.47 10.56
C LEU A 245 41.07 -18.98 10.90
N ASP A 246 41.91 -18.48 11.82
CA ASP A 246 42.01 -17.05 12.14
C ASP A 246 42.33 -16.20 10.91
N LEU A 247 43.25 -16.65 10.06
CA LEU A 247 43.60 -15.95 8.82
C LEU A 247 42.40 -15.83 7.86
N LEU A 248 41.59 -16.89 7.73
CA LEU A 248 40.40 -16.90 6.88
C LEU A 248 39.29 -16.00 7.41
N LEU A 249 39.02 -16.07 8.72
CA LEU A 249 38.00 -15.24 9.38
C LEU A 249 38.40 -13.75 9.35
N SER A 250 39.69 -13.46 9.55
CA SER A 250 40.24 -12.10 9.45
C SER A 250 40.12 -11.53 8.03
N ASP A 251 40.38 -12.34 7.00
CA ASP A 251 40.18 -11.95 5.60
C ASP A 251 38.71 -11.60 5.32
N ALA A 252 37.78 -12.45 5.76
CA ALA A 252 36.33 -12.21 5.63
C ALA A 252 35.89 -10.92 6.36
N ALA A 253 36.35 -10.70 7.58
CA ALA A 253 36.06 -9.52 8.39
C ALA A 253 36.62 -8.23 7.76
N SER A 254 37.80 -8.31 7.15
CA SER A 254 38.41 -7.17 6.45
C SER A 254 37.60 -6.77 5.20
N ARG A 255 37.00 -7.75 4.51
CA ARG A 255 36.25 -7.54 3.27
C ARG A 255 34.81 -7.07 3.52
N PHE A 256 34.14 -7.60 4.54
CA PHE A 256 32.71 -7.36 4.76
C PHE A 256 32.45 -6.72 6.13
N LYS A 257 32.03 -5.45 6.12
CA LYS A 257 31.70 -4.70 7.36
C LYS A 257 30.55 -5.32 8.16
N GLY A 258 29.71 -6.13 7.53
CA GLY A 258 28.61 -6.85 8.17
C GLY A 258 29.01 -8.17 8.84
N PHE A 259 30.25 -8.63 8.69
CA PHE A 259 30.73 -9.88 9.26
C PHE A 259 31.35 -9.63 10.65
N ASN A 260 30.69 -10.11 11.70
CA ASN A 260 31.10 -9.89 13.09
C ASN A 260 32.12 -10.94 13.54
N TYR A 261 33.41 -10.66 13.32
CA TYR A 261 34.50 -11.50 13.79
C TYR A 261 34.97 -11.11 15.21
N GLY A 262 35.18 -12.10 16.07
CA GLY A 262 35.76 -11.91 17.39
C GLY A 262 36.48 -13.17 17.93
N PRO A 263 37.35 -13.03 18.94
CA PRO A 263 38.14 -14.14 19.48
C PRO A 263 37.31 -15.32 20.00
N ASP A 264 36.11 -15.05 20.51
CA ASP A 264 35.21 -16.10 21.02
C ASP A 264 34.63 -16.96 19.89
N MET A 265 34.31 -16.37 18.74
CA MET A 265 33.86 -17.10 17.55
C MET A 265 34.94 -18.08 17.08
N LEU A 266 36.20 -17.62 16.99
CA LEU A 266 37.33 -18.48 16.61
C LEU A 266 37.46 -19.67 17.57
N ARG A 267 37.41 -19.44 18.89
CA ARG A 267 37.51 -20.53 19.89
C ARG A 267 36.38 -21.54 19.74
N GLN A 268 35.15 -21.07 19.51
CA GLN A 268 33.98 -21.93 19.32
C GLN A 268 34.09 -22.79 18.05
N GLU A 269 34.48 -22.19 16.92
CA GLU A 269 34.68 -22.92 15.66
C GLU A 269 35.81 -23.95 15.78
N VAL A 270 36.94 -23.61 16.41
CA VAL A 270 38.06 -24.55 16.61
C VAL A 270 37.61 -25.77 17.43
N GLU A 271 36.90 -25.56 18.53
CA GLU A 271 36.41 -26.66 19.38
C GLU A 271 35.36 -27.51 18.67
N LEU A 272 34.49 -26.89 17.86
CA LEU A 272 33.52 -27.60 17.04
C LEU A 272 34.22 -28.49 16.00
N TYR A 273 35.16 -27.94 15.25
CA TYR A 273 35.89 -28.68 14.22
C TYR A 273 36.84 -29.73 14.79
N LYS A 274 37.31 -29.57 16.03
CA LYS A 274 38.04 -30.62 16.75
C LYS A 274 37.20 -31.88 16.92
N ARG A 275 35.93 -31.73 17.34
CA ARG A 275 34.99 -32.86 17.48
C ARG A 275 34.65 -33.48 16.13
N PHE A 276 34.51 -32.66 15.10
CA PHE A 276 34.31 -33.16 13.75
C PHE A 276 35.53 -33.89 13.20
N ALA A 277 36.76 -33.47 13.54
CA ALA A 277 37.98 -34.17 13.15
C ALA A 277 38.00 -35.61 13.69
N GLU A 278 37.69 -35.79 14.97
CA GLU A 278 37.60 -37.11 15.61
C GLU A 278 36.55 -38.00 14.93
N ARG A 279 35.37 -37.43 14.62
CA ARG A 279 34.29 -38.15 13.93
C ARG A 279 34.59 -38.44 12.46
N LEU A 280 35.35 -37.57 11.79
CA LEU A 280 35.66 -37.67 10.35
C LEU A 280 36.81 -38.64 10.08
N GLU A 281 37.75 -38.81 11.02
CA GLU A 281 38.98 -39.60 10.82
C GLU A 281 38.77 -40.98 10.15
N PRO A 282 37.75 -41.80 10.52
CA PRO A 282 37.54 -43.10 9.88
C PRO A 282 37.14 -43.02 8.40
N TYR A 283 36.69 -41.86 7.94
CA TYR A 283 36.29 -41.62 6.56
C TYR A 283 37.44 -41.07 5.71
N ILE A 284 38.49 -40.48 6.32
CA ILE A 284 39.56 -39.79 5.59
C ILE A 284 40.45 -40.79 4.85
N THR A 285 40.62 -40.62 3.55
CA THR A 285 41.45 -41.49 2.69
C THR A 285 42.19 -40.66 1.63
N ASP A 286 43.39 -41.08 1.21
CA ASP A 286 43.99 -40.55 -0.02
C ASP A 286 43.19 -41.09 -1.22
N THR A 287 42.17 -40.33 -1.62
CA THR A 287 41.26 -40.74 -2.69
C THR A 287 41.97 -40.83 -4.04
N VAL A 288 43.02 -40.04 -4.28
CA VAL A 288 43.76 -40.11 -5.56
C VAL A 288 44.45 -41.46 -5.66
N HIS A 289 45.11 -41.90 -4.59
CA HIS A 289 45.71 -43.24 -4.55
C HIS A 289 44.65 -44.34 -4.67
N PHE A 290 43.59 -44.29 -3.85
CA PHE A 290 42.51 -45.27 -3.85
C PHE A 290 41.86 -45.44 -5.23
N MET A 291 41.54 -44.32 -5.91
CA MET A 291 40.89 -44.36 -7.21
C MET A 291 41.80 -44.96 -8.28
N ASN A 292 43.08 -44.58 -8.33
CA ASN A 292 44.02 -45.13 -9.32
C ASN A 292 44.37 -46.61 -9.04
N ASP A 293 44.48 -47.00 -7.77
CA ASP A 293 44.66 -48.40 -7.37
C ASP A 293 43.43 -49.25 -7.76
N ALA A 294 42.21 -48.78 -7.47
CA ALA A 294 40.97 -49.44 -7.87
C ALA A 294 40.85 -49.60 -9.40
N ILE A 295 41.28 -48.58 -10.18
CA ILE A 295 41.34 -48.68 -11.64
C ILE A 295 42.31 -49.77 -12.08
N SER A 296 43.50 -49.84 -11.47
CA SER A 296 44.51 -50.87 -11.79
C SER A 296 44.02 -52.29 -11.48
N GLN A 297 43.19 -52.44 -10.43
CA GLN A 297 42.55 -53.68 -10.01
C GLN A 297 41.29 -54.02 -10.83
N LYS A 298 41.01 -53.26 -11.90
CA LYS A 298 39.85 -53.46 -12.78
C LYS A 298 38.48 -53.30 -12.10
N ARG A 299 38.41 -52.59 -10.97
CA ARG A 299 37.13 -52.25 -10.32
C ARG A 299 36.34 -51.27 -11.20
N LYS A 300 35.02 -51.43 -11.22
CA LYS A 300 34.09 -50.56 -11.94
C LYS A 300 33.79 -49.30 -11.12
N ILE A 301 33.95 -48.15 -11.75
CA ILE A 301 33.78 -46.82 -11.15
C ILE A 301 32.72 -46.03 -11.91
N LEU A 302 31.72 -45.54 -11.18
CA LEU A 302 30.71 -44.62 -11.68
C LEU A 302 30.91 -43.23 -11.09
N VAL A 303 31.09 -42.24 -11.94
CA VAL A 303 31.26 -40.85 -11.51
C VAL A 303 29.93 -40.12 -11.53
N GLU A 304 29.55 -39.54 -10.39
CA GLU A 304 28.39 -38.68 -10.24
C GLU A 304 28.78 -37.21 -10.42
N GLY A 305 28.30 -36.60 -11.50
CA GLY A 305 28.40 -35.15 -11.68
C GLY A 305 27.50 -34.39 -10.69
N GLY A 306 28.01 -33.31 -10.09
CA GLY A 306 27.25 -32.49 -9.13
C GLY A 306 26.12 -31.69 -9.79
N GLN A 307 26.45 -30.79 -10.73
CA GLN A 307 25.47 -29.97 -11.46
C GLN A 307 25.41 -30.37 -12.94
N ALA A 308 25.49 -29.41 -13.85
CA ALA A 308 25.32 -29.59 -15.27
C ALA A 308 26.25 -28.67 -16.05
N THR A 309 26.53 -29.01 -17.31
CA THR A 309 27.52 -28.34 -18.14
C THR A 309 27.21 -26.87 -18.41
N MET A 310 25.93 -26.46 -18.48
CA MET A 310 25.59 -25.04 -18.68
C MET A 310 25.74 -24.18 -17.42
N LEU A 311 26.04 -24.81 -16.28
CA LEU A 311 26.44 -24.15 -15.03
C LEU A 311 27.95 -24.23 -14.78
N ASP A 312 28.74 -24.71 -15.73
CA ASP A 312 30.19 -24.78 -15.60
C ASP A 312 30.84 -23.39 -15.52
N ILE A 313 31.86 -23.24 -14.67
CA ILE A 313 32.54 -21.95 -14.47
C ILE A 313 33.18 -21.41 -15.76
N ASP A 314 33.61 -22.30 -16.66
CA ASP A 314 34.26 -21.93 -17.92
C ASP A 314 33.28 -21.95 -19.11
N PHE A 315 32.45 -22.99 -19.20
CA PHE A 315 31.60 -23.24 -20.38
C PHE A 315 30.14 -22.82 -20.21
N GLY A 316 29.73 -22.48 -19.00
CA GLY A 316 28.35 -22.12 -18.69
C GLY A 316 28.00 -20.68 -19.04
N THR A 317 26.79 -20.26 -18.66
CA THR A 317 26.32 -18.88 -18.88
C THR A 317 26.89 -17.89 -17.85
N TYR A 318 28.20 -17.70 -17.83
CA TYR A 318 28.89 -16.81 -16.90
C TYR A 318 28.30 -15.37 -16.93
N PRO A 319 28.11 -14.69 -15.78
CA PRO A 319 28.50 -15.07 -14.40
C PRO A 319 27.49 -15.98 -13.67
N PHE A 320 26.40 -16.36 -14.32
CA PHE A 320 25.31 -17.13 -13.71
C PHE A 320 25.58 -18.64 -13.76
N VAL A 321 26.64 -19.05 -13.08
CA VAL A 321 27.21 -20.40 -13.09
C VAL A 321 27.63 -20.81 -11.67
N THR A 322 27.95 -22.09 -11.45
CA THR A 322 28.62 -22.53 -10.21
C THR A 322 30.11 -22.21 -10.28
N SER A 323 30.80 -22.24 -9.13
CA SER A 323 32.25 -22.00 -9.03
C SER A 323 33.11 -23.24 -9.24
N SER A 324 32.51 -24.33 -9.71
CA SER A 324 33.15 -25.61 -10.01
C SER A 324 33.04 -25.92 -11.50
N SER A 325 33.64 -27.03 -11.94
CA SER A 325 33.55 -27.51 -13.33
C SER A 325 32.72 -28.80 -13.42
N PRO A 326 31.39 -28.76 -13.62
CA PRO A 326 30.54 -29.94 -13.82
C PRO A 326 30.74 -30.63 -15.18
N SER A 327 31.59 -30.11 -16.05
CA SER A 327 32.01 -30.77 -17.29
C SER A 327 32.88 -32.02 -17.05
N ALA A 328 33.09 -32.79 -18.12
CA ALA A 328 33.90 -34.01 -18.08
C ALA A 328 35.35 -33.78 -17.59
N GLY A 329 35.91 -32.60 -17.85
CA GLY A 329 37.24 -32.23 -17.31
C GLY A 329 37.28 -32.20 -15.78
N GLY A 330 36.17 -31.84 -15.14
CA GLY A 330 36.00 -31.86 -13.69
C GLY A 330 36.12 -33.24 -13.06
N ILE A 331 35.86 -34.31 -13.80
CA ILE A 331 36.07 -35.69 -13.36
C ILE A 331 37.56 -35.93 -13.11
N CYS A 332 38.41 -35.54 -14.07
CA CYS A 332 39.84 -35.76 -14.00
C CYS A 332 40.47 -34.93 -12.88
N THR A 333 40.16 -33.62 -12.83
CA THR A 333 40.71 -32.71 -11.81
C THR A 333 40.18 -32.99 -10.41
N GLY A 334 38.97 -33.55 -10.32
CA GLY A 334 38.27 -33.77 -9.05
C GLY A 334 38.51 -35.13 -8.40
N LEU A 335 39.04 -36.11 -9.15
CA LEU A 335 39.37 -37.45 -8.65
C LEU A 335 40.84 -37.84 -8.84
N GLY A 336 41.63 -37.02 -9.54
CA GLY A 336 43.03 -37.31 -9.82
C GLY A 336 43.23 -38.49 -10.77
N ILE A 337 42.32 -38.68 -11.72
CA ILE A 337 42.38 -39.75 -12.73
C ILE A 337 42.77 -39.19 -14.09
N ALA A 338 43.50 -39.98 -14.89
CA ALA A 338 43.97 -39.55 -16.20
C ALA A 338 42.82 -39.48 -17.24
N PRO A 339 42.75 -38.47 -18.13
CA PRO A 339 41.68 -38.37 -19.12
C PRO A 339 41.49 -39.61 -19.99
N ARG A 340 42.58 -40.34 -20.28
CA ARG A 340 42.56 -41.59 -21.06
C ARG A 340 41.81 -42.76 -20.40
N VAL A 341 41.60 -42.70 -19.07
CA VAL A 341 40.89 -43.78 -18.35
C VAL A 341 39.39 -43.55 -18.32
N VAL A 342 38.93 -42.32 -18.59
CA VAL A 342 37.50 -41.99 -18.64
C VAL A 342 36.91 -42.65 -19.89
N GLY A 343 35.97 -43.55 -19.68
CA GLY A 343 35.26 -44.25 -20.76
C GLY A 343 33.95 -43.55 -21.11
N ASP A 344 32.84 -44.25 -20.92
CA ASP A 344 31.52 -43.80 -21.33
C ASP A 344 30.99 -42.66 -20.45
N LEU A 345 30.52 -41.60 -21.11
CA LEU A 345 29.86 -40.47 -20.45
C LEU A 345 28.40 -40.41 -20.88
N VAL A 346 27.53 -40.55 -19.89
CA VAL A 346 26.08 -40.47 -20.07
C VAL A 346 25.62 -39.05 -19.77
N GLY A 347 25.07 -38.40 -20.80
CA GLY A 347 24.48 -37.07 -20.69
C GLY A 347 23.01 -37.16 -20.30
N VAL A 348 22.66 -36.60 -19.14
CA VAL A 348 21.27 -36.54 -18.68
C VAL A 348 20.62 -35.27 -19.21
N VAL A 349 19.61 -35.46 -20.05
CA VAL A 349 18.84 -34.38 -20.69
C VAL A 349 17.39 -34.51 -20.26
N LYS A 350 16.83 -33.46 -19.67
CA LYS A 350 15.40 -33.39 -19.39
C LYS A 350 14.64 -33.04 -20.67
N ALA A 351 13.44 -33.60 -20.84
CA ALA A 351 12.60 -33.38 -22.03
C ALA A 351 12.24 -31.90 -22.29
N TYR A 352 12.36 -31.07 -21.26
CA TYR A 352 12.23 -29.62 -21.28
C TYR A 352 13.41 -29.01 -20.52
N THR A 353 13.71 -27.75 -20.78
CA THR A 353 14.76 -27.01 -20.06
C THR A 353 14.19 -26.38 -18.80
N THR A 354 14.99 -26.38 -17.72
CA THR A 354 14.69 -25.66 -16.48
C THR A 354 15.94 -24.94 -16.02
N ARG A 355 15.77 -23.78 -15.40
CA ARG A 355 16.86 -23.02 -14.79
C ARG A 355 16.41 -22.53 -13.42
N VAL A 356 17.29 -22.66 -12.43
CA VAL A 356 17.13 -22.09 -11.09
C VAL A 356 18.13 -20.95 -10.95
N GLY A 357 17.66 -19.79 -10.52
CA GLY A 357 18.47 -18.56 -10.46
C GLY A 357 18.42 -17.74 -11.76
N SER A 358 18.96 -16.53 -11.68
CA SER A 358 18.96 -15.56 -12.79
C SER A 358 19.86 -16.00 -13.95
N GLY A 359 19.73 -15.34 -15.09
CA GLY A 359 20.64 -15.44 -16.25
C GLY A 359 19.95 -15.87 -17.54
N PRO A 360 20.71 -15.94 -18.67
CA PRO A 360 20.13 -16.16 -19.99
C PRO A 360 19.36 -17.49 -20.10
N PHE A 361 18.08 -17.43 -20.46
CA PHE A 361 17.28 -18.63 -20.69
C PHE A 361 16.51 -18.52 -22.02
N PRO A 362 17.14 -18.86 -23.17
CA PRO A 362 16.55 -18.62 -24.49
C PRO A 362 15.23 -19.34 -24.77
N THR A 363 14.96 -20.44 -24.07
CA THR A 363 13.74 -21.25 -24.21
C THR A 363 12.78 -21.05 -23.02
N GLU A 364 13.00 -20.00 -22.23
CA GLU A 364 12.06 -19.61 -21.20
C GLU A 364 10.71 -19.28 -21.84
N ILE A 365 9.69 -20.01 -21.39
CA ILE A 365 8.33 -19.82 -21.83
C ILE A 365 7.76 -18.65 -21.03
N LEU A 366 7.02 -17.77 -21.71
CA LEU A 366 6.34 -16.63 -21.11
C LEU A 366 5.68 -17.02 -19.79
N GLY A 367 6.14 -16.39 -18.71
CA GLY A 367 5.67 -16.70 -17.36
C GLY A 367 4.19 -16.41 -17.17
N LYS A 368 3.63 -16.88 -16.04
CA LYS A 368 2.23 -16.64 -15.66
C LYS A 368 1.82 -15.17 -15.74
N ASP A 369 2.72 -14.26 -15.36
CA ASP A 369 2.51 -12.82 -15.44
C ASP A 369 2.29 -12.38 -16.90
N GLY A 370 3.13 -12.85 -17.82
CA GLY A 370 2.99 -12.57 -19.25
C GLY A 370 1.73 -13.16 -19.85
N LEU A 371 1.35 -14.39 -19.47
CA LEU A 371 0.07 -14.99 -19.88
C LEU A 371 -1.13 -14.19 -19.37
N SER A 372 -1.05 -13.65 -18.14
CA SER A 372 -2.11 -12.82 -17.55
C SER A 372 -2.26 -11.49 -18.31
N LEU A 373 -1.13 -10.91 -18.74
CA LEU A 373 -1.10 -9.72 -19.58
C LEU A 373 -1.60 -10.00 -21.01
N LEU A 374 -1.30 -11.17 -21.59
CA LEU A 374 -1.89 -11.57 -22.87
C LEU A 374 -3.40 -11.81 -22.78
N ALA A 375 -3.90 -12.30 -21.64
CA ALA A 375 -5.34 -12.37 -21.39
C ALA A 375 -5.97 -10.96 -21.38
N LEU A 376 -5.30 -9.99 -20.75
CA LEU A 376 -5.71 -8.57 -20.82
C LEU A 376 -5.69 -8.05 -22.26
N LYS A 377 -4.64 -8.33 -23.02
CA LYS A 377 -4.57 -7.96 -24.44
C LYS A 377 -5.69 -8.60 -25.27
N ALA A 378 -6.05 -9.85 -25.00
CA ALA A 378 -7.15 -10.54 -25.68
C ALA A 378 -8.54 -9.99 -25.28
N ALA A 379 -8.67 -9.44 -24.08
CA ALA A 379 -9.90 -8.80 -23.59
C ALA A 379 -10.09 -7.37 -24.13
N ILE A 380 -9.07 -6.79 -24.78
CA ILE A 380 -9.11 -5.49 -25.44
C ILE A 380 -9.65 -5.67 -26.86
N SER A 381 -10.81 -5.07 -27.13
CA SER A 381 -11.49 -5.13 -28.42
C SER A 381 -10.93 -4.16 -29.45
N GLU A 382 -10.49 -2.97 -29.00
CA GLU A 382 -9.89 -1.97 -29.89
C GLU A 382 -8.62 -1.37 -29.26
N ASP A 383 -7.56 -1.30 -30.06
CA ASP A 383 -6.30 -0.62 -29.73
C ASP A 383 -5.92 0.36 -30.86
N PRO A 384 -6.58 1.54 -30.94
CA PRO A 384 -6.36 2.50 -32.03
C PRO A 384 -4.94 3.08 -32.02
N SER A 385 -4.35 3.21 -30.83
CA SER A 385 -2.99 3.74 -30.65
C SER A 385 -1.89 2.70 -30.90
N LYS A 386 -2.27 1.44 -31.13
CA LYS A 386 -1.36 0.29 -31.26
C LYS A 386 -0.42 0.15 -30.05
N ALA A 387 -0.91 0.52 -28.87
CA ALA A 387 -0.13 0.52 -27.63
C ALA A 387 0.35 -0.88 -27.22
N LEU A 388 -0.34 -1.94 -27.67
CA LEU A 388 -0.03 -3.33 -27.29
C LEU A 388 0.65 -4.13 -28.40
N ILE A 389 1.13 -3.47 -29.46
CA ILE A 389 1.72 -4.14 -30.63
C ILE A 389 2.97 -4.96 -30.27
N ALA A 390 3.76 -4.49 -29.31
CA ALA A 390 4.98 -5.15 -28.84
C ALA A 390 4.74 -6.35 -27.91
N TRP A 391 3.51 -6.57 -27.45
CA TRP A 391 3.20 -7.68 -26.53
C TRP A 391 3.05 -8.99 -27.32
N SER A 392 3.95 -9.96 -27.12
CA SER A 392 3.95 -11.21 -27.89
C SER A 392 4.06 -12.46 -27.02
N ASP A 393 3.34 -13.52 -27.37
CA ASP A 393 3.47 -14.85 -26.75
C ASP A 393 4.81 -15.52 -27.03
N SER A 394 5.54 -15.04 -28.05
CA SER A 394 6.90 -15.46 -28.38
C SER A 394 7.96 -14.91 -27.44
N ASP A 395 7.65 -13.89 -26.63
CA ASP A 395 8.62 -13.28 -25.72
C ASP A 395 8.83 -14.15 -24.48
N SER A 396 10.06 -14.24 -24.00
CA SER A 396 10.36 -14.96 -22.76
C SER A 396 9.90 -14.22 -21.50
N THR A 397 9.68 -12.91 -21.60
CA THR A 397 9.28 -12.05 -20.48
C THR A 397 8.46 -10.85 -20.95
N PRO A 398 7.41 -10.44 -20.19
CA PRO A 398 6.65 -9.23 -20.49
C PRO A 398 7.37 -7.94 -20.10
N CYS A 399 8.54 -8.01 -19.45
CA CYS A 399 9.18 -6.84 -18.84
C CYS A 399 9.74 -5.82 -19.85
N LYS A 400 9.75 -6.15 -21.14
CA LYS A 400 10.12 -5.25 -22.24
C LYS A 400 8.90 -4.68 -22.96
N TRP A 401 7.71 -5.08 -22.57
CA TRP A 401 6.47 -4.64 -23.19
C TRP A 401 6.15 -3.21 -22.79
N ASP A 402 5.64 -2.43 -23.73
CA ASP A 402 5.22 -1.06 -23.50
C ASP A 402 4.16 -1.00 -22.38
N GLY A 403 4.36 -0.12 -21.42
CA GLY A 403 3.47 0.03 -20.26
C GLY A 403 3.70 -0.98 -19.13
N ILE A 404 4.66 -1.92 -19.26
CA ILE A 404 4.98 -2.90 -18.22
C ILE A 404 6.28 -2.53 -17.51
N THR A 405 6.25 -2.52 -16.18
CA THR A 405 7.44 -2.46 -15.34
C THR A 405 7.54 -3.73 -14.52
N CYS A 406 8.73 -4.29 -14.43
CA CYS A 406 9.01 -5.45 -13.60
C CYS A 406 9.99 -5.13 -12.49
N ASP A 407 9.89 -5.89 -11.41
CA ASP A 407 10.96 -6.01 -10.43
C ASP A 407 12.23 -6.59 -11.07
N LEU A 408 13.37 -5.98 -10.76
CA LEU A 408 14.67 -6.33 -11.34
C LEU A 408 15.20 -7.68 -10.83
N THR A 409 14.75 -8.15 -9.66
CA THR A 409 15.30 -9.35 -9.01
C THR A 409 14.62 -10.63 -9.48
N HIS A 410 13.31 -10.59 -9.68
CA HIS A 410 12.52 -11.77 -10.03
C HIS A 410 11.84 -11.67 -11.41
N GLN A 411 12.05 -10.57 -12.15
CA GLN A 411 11.38 -10.31 -13.44
C GLN A 411 9.86 -10.46 -13.33
N LYS A 412 9.33 -10.07 -12.16
CA LYS A 412 7.90 -10.11 -11.84
C LYS A 412 7.26 -8.77 -12.13
N VAL A 413 6.06 -8.78 -12.70
CA VAL A 413 5.38 -7.53 -13.08
C VAL A 413 4.96 -6.78 -11.82
N THR A 414 5.46 -5.54 -11.68
CA THR A 414 5.18 -4.65 -10.54
C THR A 414 4.32 -3.47 -10.92
N SER A 415 4.37 -2.99 -12.17
CA SER A 415 3.50 -1.91 -12.63
C SER A 415 2.94 -2.20 -14.02
N VAL A 416 1.64 -1.93 -14.19
CA VAL A 416 0.96 -1.87 -15.49
C VAL A 416 0.40 -0.46 -15.65
N SER A 417 0.90 0.29 -16.63
CA SER A 417 0.47 1.65 -16.94
C SER A 417 0.10 1.75 -18.43
N LEU A 418 -1.20 1.76 -18.68
CA LEU A 418 -1.79 1.86 -20.02
C LEU A 418 -2.75 3.05 -20.12
N SER A 419 -2.50 4.12 -19.35
CA SER A 419 -3.37 5.28 -19.33
C SER A 419 -3.33 6.09 -20.63
N ASN A 420 -4.47 6.67 -20.98
CA ASN A 420 -4.64 7.54 -22.14
C ASN A 420 -4.20 6.88 -23.48
N LYS A 421 -4.62 5.64 -23.71
CA LYS A 421 -4.31 4.86 -24.91
C LYS A 421 -5.51 4.62 -25.82
N SER A 422 -6.68 5.16 -25.46
CA SER A 422 -7.95 4.96 -26.17
C SER A 422 -8.34 3.49 -26.31
N LEU A 423 -7.95 2.65 -25.35
CA LEU A 423 -8.22 1.21 -25.37
C LEU A 423 -9.69 0.95 -25.03
N SER A 424 -10.35 0.04 -25.75
CA SER A 424 -11.71 -0.44 -25.41
C SER A 424 -11.69 -1.96 -25.13
N GLY A 425 -12.58 -2.44 -24.26
CA GLY A 425 -12.59 -3.84 -23.81
C GLY A 425 -13.06 -3.99 -22.37
N TYR A 426 -12.58 -5.02 -21.67
CA TYR A 426 -12.84 -5.24 -20.23
C TYR A 426 -11.58 -5.75 -19.50
N ILE A 427 -11.60 -5.75 -18.16
CA ILE A 427 -10.50 -6.33 -17.35
C ILE A 427 -10.83 -7.81 -17.06
N PRO A 428 -10.02 -8.78 -17.53
CA PRO A 428 -10.23 -10.20 -17.25
C PRO A 428 -9.76 -10.58 -15.84
N SER A 429 -10.28 -11.70 -15.31
CA SER A 429 -9.94 -12.20 -13.96
C SER A 429 -8.46 -12.52 -13.76
N GLU A 430 -7.77 -12.86 -14.84
CA GLU A 430 -6.39 -13.28 -14.94
C GLU A 430 -5.44 -12.17 -14.49
N VAL A 431 -5.83 -10.89 -14.59
CA VAL A 431 -5.07 -9.76 -14.04
C VAL A 431 -4.83 -9.92 -12.53
N GLY A 432 -5.75 -10.59 -11.81
CA GLY A 432 -5.59 -10.90 -10.38
C GLY A 432 -4.43 -11.86 -10.06
N ALA A 433 -3.87 -12.55 -11.06
CA ALA A 433 -2.73 -13.46 -10.89
C ALA A 433 -1.37 -12.74 -10.81
N LEU A 434 -1.32 -11.43 -11.07
CA LEU A 434 -0.12 -10.59 -10.99
C LEU A 434 0.28 -10.31 -9.52
N SER A 435 0.69 -11.34 -8.78
CA SER A 435 0.84 -11.28 -7.31
C SER A 435 1.83 -10.25 -6.77
N PHE A 436 2.73 -9.73 -7.60
CA PHE A 436 3.73 -8.71 -7.24
C PHE A 436 3.34 -7.29 -7.69
N LEU A 437 2.15 -7.11 -8.27
CA LEU A 437 1.71 -5.84 -8.78
C LEU A 437 1.53 -4.83 -7.64
N THR A 438 2.20 -3.69 -7.75
CA THR A 438 2.12 -2.54 -6.83
C THR A 438 1.38 -1.36 -7.44
N SER A 439 1.33 -1.24 -8.76
CA SER A 439 0.63 -0.16 -9.45
C SER A 439 -0.16 -0.66 -10.66
N LEU A 440 -1.43 -0.30 -10.74
CA LEU A 440 -2.29 -0.54 -11.89
C LEU A 440 -2.96 0.77 -12.30
N ASP A 441 -2.59 1.28 -13.47
CA ASP A 441 -3.17 2.50 -14.06
C ASP A 441 -3.72 2.18 -15.45
N LEU A 442 -5.05 2.16 -15.56
CA LEU A 442 -5.80 2.00 -16.81
C LEU A 442 -6.66 3.23 -17.12
N SER A 443 -6.35 4.37 -16.48
CA SER A 443 -7.17 5.58 -16.55
C SER A 443 -7.24 6.20 -17.94
N TYR A 444 -8.29 6.99 -18.22
CA TYR A 444 -8.49 7.68 -19.50
C TYR A 444 -8.52 6.72 -20.70
N ASN A 445 -9.34 5.69 -20.62
CA ASN A 445 -9.59 4.73 -21.69
C ASN A 445 -11.11 4.52 -21.85
N TYR A 446 -11.50 3.50 -22.61
CA TYR A 446 -12.89 3.12 -22.86
C TYR A 446 -13.19 1.70 -22.35
N PHE A 447 -12.49 1.24 -21.30
CA PHE A 447 -12.78 -0.06 -20.70
C PHE A 447 -14.19 -0.09 -20.09
N SER A 448 -14.87 -1.22 -20.22
CA SER A 448 -16.27 -1.40 -19.85
C SER A 448 -16.51 -2.76 -19.16
N GLY A 449 -17.73 -2.97 -18.69
CA GLY A 449 -18.10 -4.19 -17.94
C GLY A 449 -17.78 -4.09 -16.44
N PRO A 450 -18.10 -5.16 -15.68
CA PRO A 450 -17.92 -5.17 -14.23
C PRO A 450 -16.45 -5.31 -13.83
N LEU A 451 -16.07 -4.64 -12.75
CA LEU A 451 -14.74 -4.79 -12.15
C LEU A 451 -14.59 -6.22 -11.57
N PRO A 452 -13.61 -7.03 -12.03
CA PRO A 452 -13.49 -8.41 -11.59
C PRO A 452 -13.08 -8.48 -10.11
N ARG A 453 -13.78 -9.32 -9.33
CA ARG A 453 -13.49 -9.56 -7.90
C ARG A 453 -12.05 -9.99 -7.61
N HIS A 454 -11.38 -10.59 -8.60
CA HIS A 454 -10.00 -11.07 -8.50
C HIS A 454 -8.97 -9.94 -8.42
N ILE A 455 -9.31 -8.68 -8.73
CA ILE A 455 -8.40 -7.55 -8.43
C ILE A 455 -8.04 -7.49 -6.95
N ALA A 456 -8.94 -7.95 -6.07
CA ALA A 456 -8.70 -8.04 -4.63
C ALA A 456 -7.63 -9.07 -4.22
N THR A 457 -7.15 -9.92 -5.13
CA THR A 457 -6.05 -10.87 -4.83
C THR A 457 -4.66 -10.22 -4.95
N LEU A 458 -4.58 -8.99 -5.46
CA LEU A 458 -3.35 -8.23 -5.61
C LEU A 458 -2.92 -7.59 -4.29
N LEU A 459 -2.51 -8.41 -3.31
CA LEU A 459 -2.27 -7.96 -1.93
C LEU A 459 -1.13 -6.93 -1.78
N ASN A 460 -0.25 -6.82 -2.76
CA ASN A 460 0.85 -5.85 -2.80
C ASN A 460 0.49 -4.54 -3.49
N LEU A 461 -0.76 -4.38 -3.96
CA LEU A 461 -1.18 -3.22 -4.72
C LEU A 461 -1.17 -1.98 -3.83
N VAL A 462 -0.44 -0.97 -4.27
CA VAL A 462 -0.26 0.32 -3.60
C VAL A 462 -1.09 1.40 -4.28
N HIS A 463 -1.09 1.43 -5.62
CA HIS A 463 -1.78 2.41 -6.43
C HIS A 463 -2.75 1.74 -7.42
N LEU A 464 -3.99 2.21 -7.46
CA LEU A 464 -5.01 1.74 -8.39
C LEU A 464 -5.78 2.94 -8.94
N ASP A 465 -5.60 3.20 -10.24
CA ASP A 465 -6.36 4.21 -10.98
C ASP A 465 -7.07 3.58 -12.19
N LEU A 466 -8.40 3.57 -12.11
CA LEU A 466 -9.30 3.10 -13.16
C LEU A 466 -10.23 4.22 -13.64
N SER A 467 -9.90 5.46 -13.33
CA SER A 467 -10.78 6.60 -13.59
C SER A 467 -10.95 6.91 -15.08
N SER A 468 -12.02 7.62 -15.42
CA SER A 468 -12.31 8.06 -16.79
C SER A 468 -12.36 6.87 -17.77
N ASN A 469 -13.25 5.93 -17.46
CA ASN A 469 -13.55 4.74 -18.26
C ASN A 469 -15.08 4.55 -18.35
N LYS A 470 -15.55 3.39 -18.81
CA LYS A 470 -16.96 2.98 -18.89
C LYS A 470 -17.26 1.75 -18.03
N PHE A 471 -16.51 1.54 -16.94
CA PHE A 471 -16.74 0.40 -16.05
C PHE A 471 -18.12 0.50 -15.42
N ASN A 472 -18.84 -0.62 -15.35
CA ASN A 472 -20.19 -0.69 -14.78
C ASN A 472 -20.31 -1.79 -13.72
N GLY A 473 -21.52 -2.12 -13.30
CA GLY A 473 -21.74 -3.10 -12.24
C GLY A 473 -21.57 -2.52 -10.84
N THR A 474 -21.66 -3.39 -9.83
CA THR A 474 -21.53 -3.01 -8.42
C THR A 474 -20.07 -3.00 -7.97
N LEU A 475 -19.74 -2.10 -7.03
CA LEU A 475 -18.42 -2.07 -6.39
C LEU A 475 -18.14 -3.38 -5.63
N PRO A 476 -17.07 -4.14 -5.94
CA PRO A 476 -16.80 -5.42 -5.28
C PRO A 476 -16.38 -5.21 -3.82
N GLU A 477 -17.09 -5.82 -2.86
CA GLU A 477 -16.74 -5.73 -1.44
C GLU A 477 -15.31 -6.22 -1.14
N SER A 478 -14.80 -7.13 -1.97
CA SER A 478 -13.47 -7.70 -1.85
C SER A 478 -12.35 -6.68 -2.03
N LEU A 479 -12.58 -5.52 -2.66
CA LEU A 479 -11.57 -4.46 -2.77
C LEU A 479 -11.06 -3.98 -1.40
N SER A 480 -11.87 -4.14 -0.34
CA SER A 480 -11.44 -3.87 1.03
C SER A 480 -10.30 -4.75 1.55
N ASN A 481 -9.95 -5.84 0.85
CA ASN A 481 -8.83 -6.72 1.21
C ASN A 481 -7.46 -6.17 0.79
N LEU A 482 -7.40 -5.10 0.01
CA LEU A 482 -6.17 -4.49 -0.48
C LEU A 482 -5.50 -3.63 0.61
N SER A 483 -4.88 -4.30 1.58
CA SER A 483 -4.34 -3.67 2.80
C SER A 483 -3.08 -2.83 2.58
N GLN A 484 -2.39 -2.99 1.45
CA GLN A 484 -1.16 -2.25 1.12
C GLN A 484 -1.41 -0.98 0.28
N LEU A 485 -2.67 -0.66 -0.02
CA LEU A 485 -3.01 0.56 -0.75
C LEU A 485 -2.52 1.79 0.04
N THR A 486 -1.84 2.68 -0.66
CA THR A 486 -1.44 3.99 -0.12
C THR A 486 -1.59 5.05 -1.20
N GLY A 487 -1.95 6.28 -0.84
CA GLY A 487 -2.24 7.32 -1.83
C GLY A 487 -3.68 7.24 -2.33
N THR A 488 -3.91 7.19 -3.64
CA THR A 488 -5.26 7.30 -4.22
C THR A 488 -5.78 5.96 -4.76
N LEU A 489 -6.98 5.58 -4.34
CA LEU A 489 -7.83 4.58 -5.00
C LEU A 489 -8.87 5.33 -5.83
N ASN A 490 -8.66 5.40 -7.14
CA ASN A 490 -9.45 6.25 -8.03
C ASN A 490 -10.34 5.41 -8.96
N LEU A 491 -11.65 5.46 -8.73
CA LEU A 491 -12.67 4.80 -9.56
C LEU A 491 -13.64 5.83 -10.17
N SER A 492 -13.25 7.11 -10.18
CA SER A 492 -14.10 8.21 -10.64
C SER A 492 -14.38 8.19 -12.14
N TYR A 493 -15.41 8.91 -12.59
CA TYR A 493 -15.79 9.03 -14.00
C TYR A 493 -15.94 7.66 -14.68
N ASN A 494 -16.87 6.86 -14.14
CA ASN A 494 -17.25 5.54 -14.62
C ASN A 494 -18.79 5.40 -14.54
N GLU A 495 -19.31 4.20 -14.76
CA GLU A 495 -20.73 3.86 -14.74
C GLU A 495 -21.08 2.87 -13.60
N PHE A 496 -20.30 2.83 -12.51
CA PHE A 496 -20.58 1.93 -11.37
C PHE A 496 -21.92 2.28 -10.71
N PHE A 497 -22.69 1.26 -10.31
CA PHE A 497 -24.00 1.43 -9.68
C PHE A 497 -24.18 0.56 -8.43
N GLY A 498 -25.29 0.76 -7.70
CA GLY A 498 -25.55 0.05 -6.44
C GLY A 498 -24.91 0.75 -5.24
N GLU A 499 -24.96 0.10 -4.07
CA GLU A 499 -24.50 0.69 -2.81
C GLU A 499 -22.98 0.69 -2.67
N ILE A 500 -22.45 1.67 -1.93
CA ILE A 500 -21.05 1.68 -1.50
C ILE A 500 -20.90 0.60 -0.41
N PRO A 501 -20.03 -0.41 -0.59
CA PRO A 501 -19.85 -1.44 0.42
C PRO A 501 -19.33 -0.87 1.74
N ALA A 502 -20.01 -1.16 2.85
CA ALA A 502 -19.55 -0.79 4.20
C ALA A 502 -18.16 -1.36 4.51
N SER A 503 -17.80 -2.47 3.87
CA SER A 503 -16.47 -3.07 3.96
C SER A 503 -15.33 -2.14 3.53
N PHE A 504 -15.59 -1.13 2.70
CA PHE A 504 -14.59 -0.13 2.30
C PHE A 504 -14.10 0.71 3.49
N GLY A 505 -14.84 0.75 4.60
CA GLY A 505 -14.34 1.32 5.85
C GLY A 505 -13.10 0.61 6.43
N ARG A 506 -12.78 -0.61 5.95
CA ARG A 506 -11.55 -1.34 6.32
C ARG A 506 -10.33 -0.96 5.48
N LEU A 507 -10.50 -0.16 4.43
CA LEU A 507 -9.37 0.35 3.65
C LEU A 507 -8.42 1.15 4.56
N PRO A 508 -7.10 1.14 4.32
CA PRO A 508 -6.15 1.90 5.13
C PRO A 508 -6.53 3.38 5.20
N VAL A 509 -6.41 3.99 6.38
CA VAL A 509 -6.80 5.40 6.62
C VAL A 509 -6.02 6.40 5.75
N THR A 510 -4.83 6.00 5.29
CA THR A 510 -3.98 6.78 4.37
C THR A 510 -4.47 6.79 2.92
N VAL A 511 -5.48 6.00 2.57
CA VAL A 511 -6.04 5.93 1.22
C VAL A 511 -7.06 7.05 1.01
N SER A 512 -6.82 7.88 0.00
CA SER A 512 -7.80 8.80 -0.58
C SER A 512 -8.64 8.01 -1.59
N LEU A 513 -9.90 7.77 -1.25
CA LEU A 513 -10.87 7.14 -2.14
C LEU A 513 -11.52 8.20 -3.00
N ASP A 514 -11.61 7.98 -4.32
CA ASP A 514 -12.37 8.83 -5.23
C ASP A 514 -13.37 8.00 -6.04
N LEU A 515 -14.66 8.26 -5.82
CA LEU A 515 -15.81 7.64 -6.48
C LEU A 515 -16.65 8.68 -7.26
N GLN A 516 -16.13 9.89 -7.49
CA GLN A 516 -16.92 10.94 -8.12
C GLN A 516 -17.41 10.53 -9.52
N HIS A 517 -18.54 11.10 -9.95
CA HIS A 517 -19.09 10.89 -11.29
C HIS A 517 -19.26 9.40 -11.65
N ASN A 518 -20.09 8.71 -10.86
CA ASN A 518 -20.57 7.35 -11.11
C ASN A 518 -22.10 7.32 -10.97
N ASN A 519 -22.70 6.13 -10.97
CA ASN A 519 -24.14 5.90 -10.83
C ASN A 519 -24.49 5.21 -9.48
N LEU A 520 -23.70 5.44 -8.44
CA LEU A 520 -23.85 4.79 -7.13
C LEU A 520 -25.12 5.27 -6.42
N SER A 521 -25.70 4.39 -5.61
CA SER A 521 -26.99 4.58 -4.93
C SER A 521 -26.93 4.26 -3.44
N GLY A 522 -27.91 4.71 -2.66
CA GLY A 522 -28.03 4.33 -1.25
C GLY A 522 -27.26 5.23 -0.28
N LYS A 523 -27.17 4.82 1.00
CA LYS A 523 -26.52 5.59 2.06
C LYS A 523 -25.01 5.42 1.99
N ILE A 524 -24.25 6.51 2.14
CA ILE A 524 -22.79 6.44 2.35
C ILE A 524 -22.53 5.79 3.72
N PRO A 525 -21.84 4.63 3.79
CA PRO A 525 -21.59 3.96 5.06
C PRO A 525 -20.71 4.81 5.99
N GLU A 526 -21.19 5.06 7.20
CA GLU A 526 -20.47 5.84 8.23
C GLU A 526 -19.58 4.91 9.07
N VAL A 527 -18.62 4.23 8.43
CA VAL A 527 -17.76 3.24 9.08
C VAL A 527 -16.29 3.40 8.67
N GLY A 528 -15.38 3.29 9.64
CA GLY A 528 -13.94 3.23 9.43
C GLY A 528 -13.37 4.38 8.56
N SER A 529 -12.51 4.06 7.61
CA SER A 529 -11.84 5.04 6.74
C SER A 529 -12.78 5.81 5.79
N LEU A 530 -14.02 5.33 5.55
CA LEU A 530 -15.02 6.07 4.77
C LEU A 530 -15.45 7.37 5.47
N MET A 531 -15.42 7.42 6.81
CA MET A 531 -15.72 8.63 7.56
C MET A 531 -14.68 9.74 7.36
N ASN A 532 -13.48 9.38 6.92
CA ASN A 532 -12.38 10.32 6.65
C ASN A 532 -12.40 10.85 5.21
N GLN A 533 -13.27 10.31 4.35
CA GLN A 533 -13.37 10.74 2.95
C GLN A 533 -14.21 12.02 2.84
N GLY A 534 -13.69 13.00 2.12
CA GLY A 534 -14.41 14.24 1.86
C GLY A 534 -15.63 14.01 0.96
N PRO A 535 -16.67 14.86 1.03
CA PRO A 535 -17.86 14.72 0.18
C PRO A 535 -17.59 14.89 -1.32
N THR A 536 -16.46 15.48 -1.70
CA THR A 536 -16.00 15.54 -3.09
C THR A 536 -15.75 14.14 -3.66
N ALA A 537 -15.27 13.19 -2.84
CA ALA A 537 -15.04 11.79 -3.24
C ALA A 537 -16.31 11.08 -3.69
N PHE A 538 -17.50 11.59 -3.34
CA PHE A 538 -18.79 10.98 -3.69
C PHE A 538 -19.61 11.85 -4.66
N SER A 539 -19.07 13.01 -5.05
CA SER A 539 -19.79 13.99 -5.85
C SER A 539 -20.16 13.46 -7.24
N GLY A 540 -21.25 13.94 -7.85
CA GLY A 540 -21.65 13.48 -9.19
C GLY A 540 -22.26 12.08 -9.25
N ASN A 541 -22.66 11.49 -8.12
CA ASN A 541 -23.47 10.27 -8.04
C ASN A 541 -24.94 10.63 -7.76
N PRO A 542 -25.86 10.49 -8.72
CA PRO A 542 -27.22 11.03 -8.61
C PRO A 542 -28.13 10.29 -7.61
N TYR A 543 -27.77 9.06 -7.21
CA TYR A 543 -28.60 8.21 -6.35
C TYR A 543 -28.04 8.00 -4.93
N LEU A 544 -26.88 8.60 -4.59
CA LEU A 544 -26.33 8.57 -3.23
C LEU A 544 -27.03 9.61 -2.36
N TRP A 545 -27.43 9.24 -1.14
CA TRP A 545 -28.10 10.14 -0.20
C TRP A 545 -27.50 10.09 1.20
N PHE A 546 -27.45 11.24 1.88
CA PHE A 546 -26.78 11.43 3.17
C PHE A 546 -27.65 11.03 4.40
N GLY A 547 -28.59 10.10 4.27
CA GLY A 547 -29.25 9.44 5.41
C GLY A 547 -30.24 10.29 6.23
N LEU A 548 -31.12 11.09 5.60
CA LEU A 548 -32.23 11.78 6.29
C LEU A 548 -33.54 11.61 5.50
N GLU A 549 -34.45 10.76 5.98
CA GLU A 549 -35.84 10.73 5.49
C GLU A 549 -36.68 11.82 6.19
N LEU A 550 -37.57 12.47 5.44
CA LEU A 550 -38.45 13.55 5.93
C LEU A 550 -39.38 13.07 7.06
N GLU A 551 -39.82 11.81 7.01
CA GLU A 551 -40.70 11.23 8.03
C GLU A 551 -40.04 11.13 9.41
N ASP A 552 -38.73 10.91 9.45
CA ASP A 552 -37.96 10.83 10.70
C ASP A 552 -37.75 12.22 11.32
N LEU A 553 -37.62 13.27 10.49
CA LEU A 553 -37.55 14.65 10.95
C LEU A 553 -38.88 15.13 11.57
N LEU A 554 -40.02 14.68 11.02
CA LEU A 554 -41.36 15.00 11.52
C LEU A 554 -41.72 14.24 12.80
N ARG A 555 -41.12 13.05 13.04
CA ARG A 555 -41.30 12.24 14.25
C ARG A 555 -40.29 12.56 15.37
N ALA A 556 -39.22 13.29 15.07
CA ALA A 556 -38.15 13.61 16.01
C ALA A 556 -38.59 14.59 17.12
N SER A 557 -38.01 14.45 18.31
CA SER A 557 -38.22 15.39 19.41
C SER A 557 -37.41 16.67 19.15
N ALA A 558 -38.09 17.82 19.19
CA ALA A 558 -37.50 19.13 18.88
C ALA A 558 -37.56 20.06 20.10
N TYR A 559 -36.41 20.62 20.48
CA TYR A 559 -36.28 21.58 21.59
C TYR A 559 -35.77 22.92 21.07
N VAL A 560 -36.36 24.03 21.51
CA VAL A 560 -35.90 25.37 21.10
C VAL A 560 -34.55 25.66 21.74
N VAL A 561 -33.53 25.92 20.91
CA VAL A 561 -32.16 26.26 21.33
C VAL A 561 -31.95 27.77 21.33
N GLY A 562 -32.61 28.50 20.43
CA GLY A 562 -32.50 29.95 20.37
C GLY A 562 -33.41 30.60 19.34
N LYS A 563 -33.80 31.86 19.61
CA LYS A 563 -34.60 32.70 18.71
C LYS A 563 -33.79 33.92 18.29
N SER A 564 -33.79 34.22 16.98
CA SER A 564 -33.09 35.38 16.42
C SER A 564 -33.90 36.03 15.30
N ARG A 565 -33.43 37.19 14.80
CA ARG A 565 -34.07 37.90 13.68
C ARG A 565 -34.15 37.07 12.39
N SER A 566 -33.24 36.11 12.20
CA SER A 566 -33.24 35.19 11.06
C SER A 566 -33.99 33.88 11.31
N GLY A 567 -34.77 33.78 12.40
CA GLY A 567 -35.60 32.62 12.69
C GLY A 567 -35.32 31.92 14.03
N ILE A 568 -36.00 30.79 14.23
CA ILE A 568 -35.93 29.94 15.43
C ILE A 568 -35.09 28.71 15.12
N VAL A 569 -34.18 28.34 16.04
CA VAL A 569 -33.34 27.13 15.93
C VAL A 569 -33.83 26.07 16.91
N TYR A 570 -34.05 24.87 16.40
CA TYR A 570 -34.45 23.68 17.13
C TYR A 570 -33.29 22.67 17.17
N LYS A 571 -33.04 22.08 18.34
CA LYS A 571 -32.28 20.83 18.48
C LYS A 571 -33.25 19.70 18.21
N VAL A 572 -32.99 18.95 17.15
CA VAL A 572 -33.82 17.83 16.73
C VAL A 572 -33.06 16.55 16.98
N VAL A 573 -33.63 15.68 17.81
CA VAL A 573 -33.06 14.37 18.15
C VAL A 573 -33.82 13.32 17.38
N VAL A 574 -33.19 12.75 16.36
CA VAL A 574 -33.77 11.70 15.53
C VAL A 574 -33.49 10.36 16.23
N GLY A 575 -34.55 9.76 16.76
CA GLY A 575 -34.48 8.46 17.44
C GLY A 575 -34.42 7.34 16.41
N GLY A 576 -33.36 6.51 16.46
CA GLY A 576 -33.22 5.32 15.62
C GLY A 576 -34.24 4.25 16.02
N GLY A 577 -35.46 4.35 15.49
CA GLY A 577 -36.49 3.35 15.64
C GLY A 577 -36.22 2.12 14.77
N VAL A 578 -35.32 1.25 15.18
CA VAL A 578 -35.18 -0.08 14.57
C VAL A 578 -36.31 -0.98 15.10
N LYS A 579 -37.30 -1.28 14.25
CA LYS A 579 -38.07 -2.53 14.38
C LYS A 579 -37.35 -3.60 13.56
N GLY A 580 -36.57 -4.45 14.23
CA GLY A 580 -35.93 -5.62 13.62
C GLY A 580 -34.61 -5.96 14.29
N GLY A 581 -34.58 -7.06 15.05
CA GLY A 581 -33.48 -7.38 15.97
C GLY A 581 -32.10 -7.53 15.33
N GLY A 582 -31.11 -6.97 16.01
CA GLY A 582 -29.69 -7.13 15.74
C GLY A 582 -28.90 -6.12 16.57
N SER A 583 -28.20 -6.59 17.61
CA SER A 583 -27.40 -5.77 18.51
C SER A 583 -26.34 -4.95 17.75
N GLY A 584 -26.60 -3.66 17.61
CA GLY A 584 -25.64 -2.64 17.21
C GLY A 584 -26.08 -1.33 17.85
N VAL A 585 -25.21 -0.70 18.62
CA VAL A 585 -25.48 0.55 19.34
C VAL A 585 -25.74 1.67 18.32
N GLY A 586 -27.00 1.83 17.92
CA GLY A 586 -27.45 2.91 17.03
C GLY A 586 -27.44 4.24 17.80
N GLY A 587 -26.43 5.07 17.54
CA GLY A 587 -26.37 6.43 18.07
C GLY A 587 -27.53 7.27 17.53
N SER A 588 -28.26 7.96 18.41
CA SER A 588 -29.27 8.94 17.99
C SER A 588 -28.60 10.12 17.28
N MET A 589 -29.04 10.42 16.06
CA MET A 589 -28.53 11.57 15.31
C MET A 589 -29.16 12.86 15.86
N VAL A 590 -28.32 13.84 16.17
CA VAL A 590 -28.77 15.17 16.64
C VAL A 590 -28.42 16.21 15.59
N VAL A 591 -29.42 16.93 15.08
CA VAL A 591 -29.25 18.00 14.10
C VAL A 591 -29.84 19.32 14.60
N ALA A 592 -29.33 20.43 14.08
CA ALA A 592 -29.89 21.75 14.32
C ALA A 592 -30.77 22.15 13.13
N VAL A 593 -32.05 22.39 13.39
CA VAL A 593 -33.00 22.84 12.35
C VAL A 593 -33.36 24.29 12.60
N ARG A 594 -33.06 25.17 11.66
CA ARG A 594 -33.44 26.58 11.70
C ARG A 594 -34.64 26.84 10.81
N ARG A 595 -35.75 27.27 11.40
CA ARG A 595 -36.90 27.81 10.68
C ARG A 595 -36.70 29.30 10.45
N LEU A 596 -36.61 29.74 9.20
CA LEU A 596 -36.47 31.15 8.82
C LEU A 596 -37.79 31.91 9.08
N SER A 597 -37.72 33.20 9.42
CA SER A 597 -38.88 34.06 9.71
C SER A 597 -39.68 34.45 8.45
N GLU A 598 -41.00 34.62 8.60
CA GLU A 598 -41.96 34.87 7.52
C GLU A 598 -42.00 36.31 6.98
N GLU A 599 -41.35 37.28 7.62
CA GLU A 599 -41.50 38.71 7.28
C GLU A 599 -41.01 39.01 5.84
N ASP A 600 -41.98 39.21 4.94
CA ASP A 600 -41.93 39.70 3.55
C ASP A 600 -40.83 39.13 2.64
N THR A 601 -40.63 37.81 2.63
CA THR A 601 -39.64 37.15 1.76
C THR A 601 -40.20 36.70 0.41
N THR A 602 -40.25 37.59 -0.59
CA THR A 602 -40.49 37.23 -2.00
C THR A 602 -39.25 36.62 -2.67
N TRP A 603 -38.69 35.56 -2.10
CA TRP A 603 -37.63 34.79 -2.76
C TRP A 603 -38.27 33.81 -3.75
N ARG A 604 -37.95 33.93 -5.04
CA ARG A 604 -38.34 32.89 -6.01
C ARG A 604 -37.57 31.61 -5.68
N PHE A 605 -38.24 30.45 -5.73
CA PHE A 605 -37.67 29.13 -5.41
C PHE A 605 -36.25 28.94 -5.96
N LYS A 606 -36.05 29.24 -7.25
CA LYS A 606 -34.78 29.09 -7.97
C LYS A 606 -33.63 29.96 -7.42
N GLU A 607 -33.95 31.16 -6.93
CA GLU A 607 -32.95 32.06 -6.33
C GLU A 607 -32.54 31.57 -4.93
N PHE A 608 -33.49 31.04 -4.17
CA PHE A 608 -33.23 30.43 -2.85
C PHE A 608 -32.40 29.15 -2.98
N GLU A 609 -32.80 28.25 -3.89
CA GLU A 609 -32.10 27.00 -4.22
C GLU A 609 -30.64 27.27 -4.63
N THR A 610 -30.42 28.21 -5.56
CA THR A 610 -29.06 28.55 -6.02
C THR A 610 -28.18 29.09 -4.88
N GLU A 611 -28.73 29.91 -3.98
CA GLU A 611 -27.98 30.43 -2.83
C GLU A 611 -27.71 29.34 -1.79
N MET A 612 -28.66 28.42 -1.55
CA MET A 612 -28.49 27.32 -0.60
C MET A 612 -27.49 26.29 -1.07
N GLU A 613 -27.52 25.90 -2.35
CA GLU A 613 -26.50 25.04 -2.96
C GLU A 613 -25.10 25.64 -2.82
N ALA A 614 -24.97 26.95 -3.05
CA ALA A 614 -23.69 27.64 -2.92
C ALA A 614 -23.20 27.71 -1.46
N ILE A 615 -24.09 27.69 -0.47
CA ILE A 615 -23.75 27.64 0.97
C ILE A 615 -23.40 26.22 1.40
N CYS A 616 -24.14 25.20 0.94
CA CYS A 616 -23.88 23.78 1.21
C CYS A 616 -22.51 23.31 0.70
N ARG A 617 -21.96 23.96 -0.35
CA ARG A 617 -20.63 23.66 -0.91
C ARG A 617 -19.46 24.20 -0.08
N VAL A 618 -19.69 25.08 0.90
CA VAL A 618 -18.63 25.63 1.75
C VAL A 618 -18.27 24.61 2.84
N GLN A 619 -17.00 24.17 2.87
CA GLN A 619 -16.52 23.17 3.81
C GLN A 619 -15.23 23.64 4.48
N HIS A 620 -15.28 23.81 5.80
CA HIS A 620 -14.14 24.16 6.63
C HIS A 620 -14.34 23.61 8.04
N CYS A 621 -13.24 23.23 8.69
CA CYS A 621 -13.26 22.58 10.01
C CYS A 621 -13.73 23.48 11.16
N SER A 622 -13.96 24.77 10.90
CA SER A 622 -14.42 25.81 11.84
C SER A 622 -15.69 26.53 11.34
N ILE A 623 -16.44 25.94 10.41
CA ILE A 623 -17.72 26.45 9.89
C ILE A 623 -18.79 25.38 10.09
N VAL A 624 -19.98 25.77 10.57
CA VAL A 624 -21.10 24.84 10.72
C VAL A 624 -21.55 24.36 9.34
N ARG A 625 -21.51 23.05 9.11
CA ARG A 625 -21.94 22.44 7.84
C ARG A 625 -23.46 22.48 7.71
N LEU A 626 -23.95 23.05 6.62
CA LEU A 626 -25.34 22.92 6.20
C LEU A 626 -25.51 21.57 5.50
N ARG A 627 -26.43 20.73 6.01
CA ARG A 627 -26.68 19.37 5.53
C ARG A 627 -27.81 19.33 4.50
N ALA A 628 -28.87 20.08 4.74
CA ALA A 628 -30.05 20.12 3.88
C ALA A 628 -30.82 21.44 4.08
N TYR A 629 -31.75 21.71 3.16
CA TYR A 629 -32.71 22.79 3.29
C TYR A 629 -34.09 22.33 2.82
N TYR A 630 -35.13 23.01 3.30
CA TYR A 630 -36.51 22.83 2.87
C TYR A 630 -37.07 24.17 2.44
N TYR A 631 -37.83 24.16 1.35
CA TYR A 631 -38.54 25.34 0.86
C TYR A 631 -39.98 24.97 0.51
N ALA A 632 -40.91 25.70 1.11
CA ALA A 632 -42.31 25.80 0.73
C ALA A 632 -42.72 27.28 0.70
N SER A 633 -43.89 27.56 0.14
CA SER A 633 -44.43 28.93 0.06
C SER A 633 -44.61 29.59 1.43
N ASP A 634 -44.90 28.78 2.45
CA ASP A 634 -45.19 29.15 3.83
C ASP A 634 -44.05 28.84 4.81
N GLU A 635 -43.15 27.89 4.50
CA GLU A 635 -42.11 27.46 5.44
C GLU A 635 -40.74 27.24 4.77
N LYS A 636 -39.68 27.69 5.45
CA LYS A 636 -38.29 27.57 4.98
C LYS A 636 -37.41 27.06 6.13
N LEU A 637 -36.82 25.88 5.97
CA LEU A 637 -35.99 25.24 7.00
C LEU A 637 -34.57 25.04 6.51
N LEU A 638 -33.60 25.15 7.42
CA LEU A 638 -32.20 24.86 7.19
C LEU A 638 -31.75 23.80 8.21
N VAL A 639 -31.18 22.70 7.74
CA VAL A 639 -30.72 21.60 8.59
C VAL A 639 -29.20 21.60 8.60
N SER A 640 -28.60 21.77 9.77
CA SER A 640 -27.15 21.81 9.96
C SER A 640 -26.69 20.87 11.07
N ASP A 641 -25.37 20.70 11.21
CA ASP A 641 -24.79 20.03 12.37
C ASP A 641 -25.26 20.68 13.68
N PHE A 642 -25.57 19.85 14.68
CA PHE A 642 -25.80 20.30 16.04
C PHE A 642 -24.47 20.35 16.79
N ILE A 643 -24.14 21.51 17.36
CA ILE A 643 -22.93 21.75 18.13
C ILE A 643 -23.31 21.83 19.61
N CYS A 644 -22.74 20.94 20.43
CA CYS A 644 -23.28 20.55 21.73
C CYS A 644 -23.02 21.50 22.91
N ASN A 645 -21.90 22.23 22.93
CA ASN A 645 -21.51 23.09 24.06
C ASN A 645 -22.01 24.54 23.92
N GLY A 646 -22.98 24.79 23.03
CA GLY A 646 -23.60 26.10 22.89
C GLY A 646 -22.69 27.12 22.21
N SER A 647 -22.78 28.39 22.62
CA SER A 647 -22.05 29.51 21.97
C SER A 647 -20.95 30.08 22.85
N LEU A 648 -19.94 30.69 22.23
CA LEU A 648 -18.86 31.41 22.90
C LEU A 648 -19.40 32.48 23.86
N TYR A 649 -20.51 33.13 23.52
CA TYR A 649 -21.19 34.08 24.41
C TYR A 649 -21.55 33.44 25.76
N GLY A 650 -22.15 32.23 25.73
CA GLY A 650 -22.52 31.50 26.94
C GLY A 650 -21.31 30.99 27.72
N ALA A 651 -20.21 30.67 27.04
CA ALA A 651 -18.97 30.23 27.67
C ALA A 651 -18.18 31.39 28.33
N LEU A 652 -18.34 32.63 27.86
CA LEU A 652 -17.69 33.81 28.44
C LEU A 652 -18.52 34.47 29.54
N HIS A 653 -19.83 34.62 29.34
CA HIS A 653 -20.70 35.43 30.22
C HIS A 653 -21.67 34.60 31.07
N GLY A 654 -21.68 33.28 30.91
CA GLY A 654 -22.64 32.37 31.53
C GLY A 654 -23.98 32.31 30.78
N GLY A 655 -24.71 31.21 30.96
CA GLY A 655 -26.01 30.97 30.34
C GLY A 655 -26.99 30.30 31.31
N PRO A 656 -28.28 30.14 30.93
CA PRO A 656 -29.29 29.55 31.82
C PRO A 656 -29.03 28.09 32.21
N VAL A 657 -28.01 27.43 31.65
CA VAL A 657 -27.51 26.11 32.06
C VAL A 657 -25.99 26.21 32.21
N ASN A 658 -25.53 26.53 33.41
CA ASN A 658 -24.10 26.62 33.74
C ASN A 658 -23.49 25.21 33.87
N SER A 659 -22.59 24.82 32.97
CA SER A 659 -21.80 23.59 33.11
C SER A 659 -20.36 23.66 32.57
N LEU A 660 -19.94 24.76 31.95
CA LEU A 660 -18.58 24.90 31.43
C LEU A 660 -17.69 25.69 32.41
N PRO A 661 -16.48 25.20 32.73
CA PRO A 661 -15.51 25.98 33.51
C PRO A 661 -15.08 27.24 32.73
N PRO A 662 -14.61 28.29 33.42
CA PRO A 662 -14.09 29.49 32.78
C PRO A 662 -13.02 29.15 31.73
N LEU A 663 -13.15 29.73 30.54
CA LEU A 663 -12.22 29.45 29.44
C LEU A 663 -10.82 29.99 29.75
N SER A 664 -9.83 29.09 29.75
CA SER A 664 -8.41 29.43 29.89
C SER A 664 -7.90 30.29 28.72
N TRP A 665 -6.81 31.02 28.93
CA TRP A 665 -6.17 31.85 27.87
C TRP A 665 -5.83 31.02 26.63
N VAL A 666 -5.28 29.81 26.84
CA VAL A 666 -4.92 28.88 25.77
C VAL A 666 -6.13 28.53 24.90
N THR A 667 -7.28 28.29 25.54
CA THR A 667 -8.52 27.94 24.85
C THR A 667 -9.08 29.14 24.10
N ARG A 668 -9.08 30.34 24.71
CA ARG A 668 -9.53 31.58 24.06
C ARG A 668 -8.68 31.93 22.83
N LEU A 669 -7.35 31.79 22.92
CA LEU A 669 -6.46 32.04 21.78
C LEU A 669 -6.70 31.03 20.65
N ARG A 670 -6.87 29.74 20.97
CA ARG A 670 -7.23 28.71 19.99
C ARG A 670 -8.56 29.02 19.31
N ILE A 671 -9.57 29.42 20.09
CA ILE A 671 -10.88 29.81 19.55
C ILE A 671 -10.74 31.01 18.59
N ALA A 672 -9.94 32.01 18.95
CA ALA A 672 -9.67 33.17 18.10
C ALA A 672 -8.95 32.78 16.79
N GLN A 673 -7.90 31.95 16.86
CA GLN A 673 -7.15 31.47 15.69
C GLN A 673 -8.05 30.68 14.73
N GLU A 674 -8.77 29.68 15.23
CA GLU A 674 -9.65 28.83 14.42
C GLU A 674 -10.84 29.61 13.83
N THR A 675 -11.39 30.57 14.58
CA THR A 675 -12.44 31.47 14.07
C THR A 675 -11.89 32.37 12.95
N ALA A 676 -10.68 32.91 13.09
CA ALA A 676 -10.05 33.71 12.05
C ALA A 676 -9.80 32.91 10.76
N ARG A 677 -9.39 31.63 10.89
CA ARG A 677 -9.24 30.70 9.75
C ARG A 677 -10.58 30.41 9.06
N GLY A 678 -11.65 30.19 9.84
CA GLY A 678 -12.99 30.03 9.30
C GLY A 678 -13.49 31.26 8.54
N LEU A 679 -13.23 32.47 9.07
CA LEU A 679 -13.56 33.73 8.39
C LEU A 679 -12.75 33.94 7.12
N LEU A 680 -11.45 33.64 7.16
CA LEU A 680 -10.56 33.68 5.99
C LEU A 680 -11.09 32.77 4.87
N HIS A 681 -11.53 31.55 5.23
CA HIS A 681 -12.06 30.60 4.27
C HIS A 681 -13.30 31.14 3.54
N ILE A 682 -14.29 31.70 4.28
CA ILE A 682 -15.49 32.25 3.63
C ILE A 682 -15.20 33.52 2.82
N HIS A 683 -14.19 34.32 3.19
CA HIS A 683 -13.83 35.54 2.48
C HIS A 683 -13.04 35.29 1.20
N GLU A 684 -12.13 34.31 1.20
CA GLU A 684 -11.10 34.21 0.17
C GLU A 684 -10.94 32.82 -0.45
N CYS A 685 -11.25 31.73 0.25
CA CYS A 685 -10.96 30.36 -0.19
C CYS A 685 -12.18 29.55 -0.63
N SER A 686 -13.39 29.98 -0.25
CA SER A 686 -14.63 29.29 -0.62
C SER A 686 -14.97 29.48 -2.12
N PRO A 687 -15.68 28.51 -2.75
CA PRO A 687 -16.04 28.58 -4.19
C PRO A 687 -16.75 29.87 -4.59
N ARG A 688 -17.47 30.48 -3.64
CA ARG A 688 -18.09 31.80 -3.78
C ARG A 688 -17.77 32.61 -2.54
N LYS A 689 -17.20 33.80 -2.71
CA LYS A 689 -16.82 34.68 -1.59
C LYS A 689 -18.06 35.17 -0.85
N TYR A 690 -18.11 34.89 0.44
CA TYR A 690 -19.16 35.35 1.35
C TYR A 690 -18.65 36.47 2.26
N ILE A 691 -19.60 37.28 2.70
CA ILE A 691 -19.44 38.21 3.82
C ILE A 691 -20.44 37.71 4.84
N HIS A 692 -19.99 37.39 6.05
CA HIS A 692 -20.87 36.88 7.08
C HIS A 692 -21.86 37.96 7.52
N GLY A 693 -21.39 39.19 7.73
CA GLY A 693 -22.17 40.40 8.00
C GLY A 693 -22.90 40.42 9.34
N ASN A 694 -22.60 39.50 10.25
CA ASN A 694 -23.25 39.40 11.56
C ASN A 694 -22.42 38.58 12.57
N ILE A 695 -21.10 38.74 12.55
CA ILE A 695 -20.19 38.01 13.45
C ILE A 695 -20.33 38.54 14.88
N LYS A 696 -20.57 37.62 15.82
CA LYS A 696 -20.70 37.86 17.26
C LYS A 696 -20.32 36.60 18.04
N SER A 697 -20.02 36.73 19.33
CA SER A 697 -19.77 35.59 20.22
C SER A 697 -20.93 34.59 20.26
N SER A 698 -22.19 35.02 20.05
CA SER A 698 -23.35 34.11 19.96
C SER A 698 -23.46 33.33 18.64
N LYS A 699 -22.65 33.67 17.63
CA LYS A 699 -22.60 32.97 16.32
C LYS A 699 -21.42 32.01 16.18
N ILE A 700 -20.53 31.99 17.18
CA ILE A 700 -19.43 31.03 17.29
C ILE A 700 -19.88 29.94 18.26
N LEU A 701 -20.12 28.74 17.74
CA LEU A 701 -20.56 27.59 18.53
C LEU A 701 -19.36 26.74 18.95
N LEU A 702 -19.44 26.07 20.09
CA LEU A 702 -18.35 25.25 20.63
C LEU A 702 -18.77 23.77 20.72
N ASP A 703 -17.93 22.85 20.26
CA ASP A 703 -18.15 21.41 20.41
C ASP A 703 -17.60 20.87 21.75
N ASN A 704 -17.58 19.54 21.90
CA ASN A 704 -17.07 18.86 23.10
C ASN A 704 -15.60 19.20 23.40
N ASP A 705 -14.80 19.47 22.37
CA ASP A 705 -13.37 19.78 22.47
C ASP A 705 -13.10 21.29 22.55
N LEU A 706 -14.17 22.10 22.71
CA LEU A 706 -14.16 23.57 22.69
C LEU A 706 -13.62 24.15 21.38
N LYS A 707 -13.77 23.41 20.27
CA LYS A 707 -13.43 23.88 18.93
C LYS A 707 -14.54 24.81 18.42
N PRO A 708 -14.20 25.97 17.81
CA PRO A 708 -15.19 26.92 17.35
C PRO A 708 -15.74 26.60 15.95
N PHE A 709 -17.05 26.80 15.78
CA PHE A 709 -17.77 26.71 14.52
C PHE A 709 -18.57 27.97 14.25
N ILE A 710 -18.28 28.63 13.13
CA ILE A 710 -18.99 29.84 12.69
C ILE A 710 -20.34 29.42 12.09
N SER A 711 -21.43 29.99 12.61
CA SER A 711 -22.80 29.66 12.21
C SER A 711 -23.52 30.83 11.56
N GLY A 712 -24.35 30.54 10.54
CA GLY A 712 -25.28 31.52 9.97
C GLY A 712 -24.67 32.50 8.98
N PHE A 713 -23.55 32.15 8.34
CA PHE A 713 -23.04 32.87 7.16
C PHE A 713 -24.02 32.72 5.98
N GLY A 714 -24.01 33.69 5.06
CA GLY A 714 -24.91 33.68 3.89
C GLY A 714 -26.38 34.02 4.18
N LEU A 715 -26.84 33.91 5.43
CA LEU A 715 -28.23 34.21 5.81
C LEU A 715 -28.66 35.66 5.57
N ASN A 716 -27.72 36.62 5.66
CA ASN A 716 -27.99 38.02 5.37
C ASN A 716 -28.40 38.27 3.92
N ARG A 717 -28.03 37.37 3.01
CA ARG A 717 -28.44 37.45 1.62
C ARG A 717 -29.87 36.96 1.42
N LEU A 718 -30.45 36.19 2.35
CA LEU A 718 -31.78 35.58 2.23
C LEU A 718 -32.92 36.47 2.74
N VAL A 719 -32.62 37.67 3.23
CA VAL A 719 -33.62 38.64 3.69
C VAL A 719 -33.73 39.73 2.62
N PRO A 720 -34.85 39.85 1.87
CA PRO A 720 -35.00 40.93 0.89
C PRO A 720 -35.15 42.26 1.63
N GLY A 721 -34.36 43.26 1.23
CA GLY A 721 -34.45 44.63 1.78
C GLY A 721 -33.13 45.40 1.90
N THR A 722 -31.96 44.74 1.82
CA THR A 722 -30.67 45.46 1.91
C THR A 722 -30.20 46.09 0.60
N SER A 723 -30.91 45.87 -0.51
CA SER A 723 -30.64 46.52 -1.80
C SER A 723 -31.77 47.41 -2.32
N LYS A 724 -32.89 47.57 -1.59
CA LYS A 724 -34.05 48.40 -1.98
C LYS A 724 -34.74 49.09 -0.79
N LEU A 725 -34.00 49.85 -0.01
CA LEU A 725 -34.55 50.98 0.75
C LEU A 725 -34.01 52.28 0.14
N THR A 726 -34.25 52.44 -1.16
CA THR A 726 -34.40 53.76 -1.78
C THR A 726 -35.89 54.03 -1.84
N ASN A 727 -36.30 55.11 -1.15
CA ASN A 727 -37.62 55.74 -1.20
C ASN A 727 -38.79 55.00 -0.52
N ALA A 728 -38.87 55.10 0.81
CA ALA A 728 -40.04 55.67 1.51
C ALA A 728 -39.88 55.50 3.03
N ALA A 729 -40.21 56.57 3.76
CA ALA A 729 -40.38 56.65 5.21
C ALA A 729 -39.12 56.55 6.09
N PHE A 730 -38.33 57.63 6.14
CA PHE A 730 -37.94 58.30 7.39
C PHE A 730 -37.59 59.75 7.04
N GLY A 731 -38.57 60.63 7.20
CA GLY A 731 -38.30 62.06 7.29
C GLY A 731 -37.53 62.36 8.57
N ASN A 732 -36.60 63.33 8.48
CA ASN A 732 -35.91 64.02 9.55
C ASN A 732 -36.41 63.71 10.97
N GLN A 733 -35.65 62.92 11.75
CA GLN A 733 -35.65 63.06 13.20
C GLN A 733 -34.25 62.90 13.78
N ASN A 734 -33.91 63.88 14.63
CA ASN A 734 -32.65 64.07 15.33
C ASN A 734 -32.31 62.89 16.27
N ILE A 735 -31.01 62.63 16.42
CA ILE A 735 -30.39 61.53 17.19
C ILE A 735 -30.56 61.68 18.72
N ASN A 736 -31.19 62.74 19.22
CA ASN A 736 -31.37 62.97 20.65
C ASN A 736 -32.83 62.83 21.07
N GLN A 737 -33.37 61.61 21.13
CA GLN A 737 -34.48 61.18 22.01
C GLN A 737 -34.99 59.80 21.62
N ILE A 738 -34.42 58.72 22.18
CA ILE A 738 -35.16 57.49 22.47
C ILE A 738 -34.72 57.02 23.87
N VAL A 739 -35.31 57.67 24.88
CA VAL A 739 -35.48 57.09 26.21
C VAL A 739 -36.96 56.72 26.30
N ALA A 740 -37.27 55.42 26.14
CA ALA A 740 -38.38 54.72 26.82
C ALA A 740 -38.68 53.34 26.19
N SER A 741 -38.66 52.33 27.05
CA SER A 741 -39.19 50.94 26.93
C SER A 741 -38.35 49.87 26.20
N PRO A 742 -38.08 48.68 26.81
CA PRO A 742 -36.99 47.81 26.41
C PRO A 742 -37.46 46.57 25.62
N LYS A 743 -36.89 46.35 24.43
CA LYS A 743 -36.75 45.01 23.83
C LYS A 743 -35.25 44.74 23.61
N SER A 744 -34.66 43.92 24.49
CA SER A 744 -33.21 43.90 24.76
C SER A 744 -32.33 43.27 23.66
N SER A 745 -32.88 42.67 22.61
CA SER A 745 -32.11 41.92 21.60
C SER A 745 -31.53 42.76 20.45
N THR A 746 -32.02 43.99 20.24
CA THR A 746 -31.67 44.79 19.05
C THR A 746 -30.46 45.69 19.29
N LEU A 747 -30.27 46.18 20.53
CA LEU A 747 -29.14 47.03 20.91
C LEU A 747 -27.80 46.26 20.90
N SER A 748 -27.79 45.03 21.41
CA SER A 748 -26.58 44.21 21.49
C SER A 748 -26.01 43.86 20.11
N SER A 749 -26.85 43.86 19.08
CA SER A 749 -26.44 43.58 17.71
C SER A 749 -25.61 44.70 17.08
N ILE A 750 -25.96 45.95 17.39
CA ILE A 750 -25.39 47.16 16.79
C ILE A 750 -23.95 47.38 17.29
N MET A 751 -23.64 46.93 18.50
CA MET A 751 -22.32 47.13 19.12
C MET A 751 -21.19 46.34 18.46
N TYR A 752 -21.50 45.23 17.78
CA TYR A 752 -20.51 44.48 16.98
C TYR A 752 -20.38 45.03 15.55
N MET A 753 -21.29 45.91 15.10
CA MET A 753 -21.29 46.41 13.74
C MET A 753 -20.26 47.52 13.57
N ALA A 754 -19.51 47.46 12.46
CA ALA A 754 -18.61 48.51 12.04
C ALA A 754 -19.36 49.84 11.85
N PRO A 755 -18.75 51.00 12.14
CA PRO A 755 -19.41 52.31 12.02
C PRO A 755 -20.06 52.55 10.66
N GLU A 756 -19.38 52.17 9.57
CA GLU A 756 -19.88 52.32 8.21
C GLU A 756 -21.08 51.40 7.89
N ALA A 757 -21.20 50.27 8.61
CA ALA A 757 -22.32 49.35 8.47
C ALA A 757 -23.58 49.79 9.26
N ARG A 758 -23.47 50.82 10.12
CA ARG A 758 -24.59 51.35 10.92
C ARG A 758 -25.46 52.35 10.14
N VAL A 759 -24.93 52.89 9.03
CA VAL A 759 -25.65 53.83 8.15
C VAL A 759 -26.60 53.07 7.24
N ALA A 760 -27.87 53.48 7.19
CA ALA A 760 -28.88 52.85 6.35
C ALA A 760 -28.48 52.91 4.87
N GLY A 761 -28.49 51.76 4.19
CA GLY A 761 -28.18 51.64 2.75
C GLY A 761 -26.70 51.37 2.41
N SER A 762 -25.81 51.23 3.39
CA SER A 762 -24.40 50.91 3.13
C SER A 762 -24.18 49.44 2.74
N LYS A 763 -23.25 49.21 1.80
CA LYS A 763 -22.90 47.86 1.33
C LYS A 763 -21.97 47.19 2.34
N LEU A 764 -22.37 46.03 2.85
CA LEU A 764 -21.51 45.20 3.71
C LEU A 764 -20.24 44.78 2.96
N THR A 765 -19.09 44.90 3.61
CA THR A 765 -17.78 44.50 3.09
C THR A 765 -17.12 43.47 4.00
N GLN A 766 -16.07 42.80 3.52
CA GLN A 766 -15.25 41.92 4.35
C GLN A 766 -14.60 42.66 5.52
N LYS A 767 -14.36 43.97 5.39
CA LYS A 767 -13.83 44.83 6.46
C LYS A 767 -14.81 45.03 7.61
N CYS A 768 -16.12 44.91 7.35
CA CYS A 768 -17.13 44.91 8.39
C CYS A 768 -17.03 43.65 9.26
N ASP A 769 -16.78 42.48 8.65
CA ASP A 769 -16.55 41.23 9.39
C ASP A 769 -15.25 41.27 10.20
N VAL A 770 -14.19 41.89 9.66
CA VAL A 770 -12.92 42.12 10.39
C VAL A 770 -13.18 42.95 11.64
N TYR A 771 -13.94 44.04 11.54
CA TYR A 771 -14.31 44.86 12.70
C TYR A 771 -15.10 44.06 13.73
N SER A 772 -16.14 43.35 13.29
CA SER A 772 -16.96 42.52 14.19
C SER A 772 -16.15 41.42 14.89
N PHE A 773 -15.21 40.79 14.19
CA PHE A 773 -14.26 39.84 14.79
C PHE A 773 -13.33 40.52 15.80
N GLY A 774 -12.87 41.74 15.52
CA GLY A 774 -12.08 42.53 16.46
C GLY A 774 -12.83 42.83 17.77
N ILE A 775 -14.13 43.14 17.70
CA ILE A 775 -14.96 43.30 18.90
C ILE A 775 -15.11 41.97 19.67
N VAL A 776 -15.31 40.85 18.98
CA VAL A 776 -15.35 39.52 19.61
C VAL A 776 -14.00 39.16 20.26
N LEU A 777 -12.87 39.57 19.67
CA LEU A 777 -11.55 39.37 20.25
C LEU A 777 -11.35 40.23 21.50
N LEU A 778 -11.80 41.48 21.51
CA LEU A 778 -11.82 42.33 22.71
C LEU A 778 -12.72 41.73 23.80
N GLU A 779 -13.88 41.20 23.44
CA GLU A 779 -14.79 40.50 24.36
C GLU A 779 -14.11 39.27 24.98
N MET A 780 -13.39 38.46 24.20
CA MET A 780 -12.59 37.33 24.71
C MET A 780 -11.44 37.76 25.62
N LEU A 781 -10.80 38.90 25.36
CA LEU A 781 -9.66 39.38 26.15
C LEU A 781 -10.08 40.02 27.48
N THR A 782 -11.22 40.70 27.47
CA THR A 782 -11.70 41.50 28.60
C THR A 782 -12.76 40.80 29.44
N GLY A 783 -13.43 39.78 28.89
CA GLY A 783 -14.58 39.13 29.54
C GLY A 783 -15.78 40.07 29.68
N ARG A 784 -15.74 41.27 29.08
CA ARG A 784 -16.79 42.29 29.16
C ARG A 784 -17.65 42.29 27.91
N LEU A 785 -18.93 42.59 28.09
CA LEU A 785 -19.85 42.78 26.97
C LEU A 785 -19.46 44.04 26.15
N PRO A 786 -19.72 44.05 24.84
CA PRO A 786 -19.38 45.21 23.99
C PRO A 786 -20.06 46.54 24.33
N ASP A 787 -21.17 46.49 25.08
CA ASP A 787 -21.88 47.66 25.61
C ASP A 787 -21.21 48.26 26.86
N GLY A 788 -20.12 47.64 27.35
CA GLY A 788 -19.33 48.12 28.48
C GLY A 788 -19.89 47.76 29.87
N GLY A 789 -21.06 47.11 29.93
CA GLY A 789 -21.74 46.80 31.19
C GLY A 789 -22.31 48.04 31.93
N PRO A 790 -23.02 47.83 33.04
CA PRO A 790 -23.70 48.91 33.79
C PRO A 790 -22.76 49.95 34.41
N GLU A 791 -21.45 49.66 34.48
CA GLU A 791 -20.42 50.57 35.01
C GLU A 791 -19.75 51.45 33.94
N SER A 792 -20.09 51.26 32.65
CA SER A 792 -19.56 52.08 31.55
C SER A 792 -20.35 53.38 31.43
N ASP A 793 -19.62 54.49 31.42
CA ASP A 793 -20.04 55.87 31.19
C ASP A 793 -20.56 56.11 29.75
N GLY A 794 -21.40 55.20 29.23
CA GLY A 794 -21.95 55.19 27.87
C GLY A 794 -20.95 54.89 26.74
N LYS A 795 -19.75 54.38 27.05
CA LYS A 795 -18.64 54.22 26.10
C LYS A 795 -18.55 52.77 25.59
N THR A 796 -18.26 52.60 24.31
CA THR A 796 -18.07 51.29 23.66
C THR A 796 -16.86 50.56 24.25
N LEU A 797 -16.89 49.22 24.26
CA LEU A 797 -15.77 48.41 24.75
C LEU A 797 -14.44 48.74 24.05
N GLU A 798 -14.48 48.90 22.72
CA GLU A 798 -13.33 49.33 21.93
C GLU A 798 -12.80 50.71 22.38
N GLY A 799 -13.68 51.67 22.64
CA GLY A 799 -13.31 53.02 23.06
C GLY A 799 -12.69 53.04 24.45
N HIS A 800 -13.18 52.21 25.37
CA HIS A 800 -12.59 52.01 26.69
C HIS A 800 -11.19 51.41 26.58
N VAL A 801 -10.99 50.35 25.78
CA VAL A 801 -9.68 49.72 25.57
C VAL A 801 -8.71 50.70 24.89
N ARG A 802 -9.14 51.42 23.85
CA ARG A 802 -8.30 52.46 23.20
C ARG A 802 -7.88 53.56 24.18
N LYS A 803 -8.77 53.97 25.09
CA LYS A 803 -8.45 54.96 26.14
C LYS A 803 -7.37 54.44 27.08
N VAL A 804 -7.49 53.20 27.55
CA VAL A 804 -6.50 52.55 28.43
C VAL A 804 -5.12 52.44 27.76
N PHE A 805 -5.08 52.08 26.47
CA PHE A 805 -3.83 52.04 25.70
C PHE A 805 -3.24 53.43 25.42
N ARG A 806 -4.07 54.46 25.21
CA ARG A 806 -3.62 55.84 24.98
C ARG A 806 -3.10 56.50 26.25
N GLU A 807 -3.71 56.21 27.39
CA GLU A 807 -3.34 56.74 28.71
C GLU A 807 -2.27 55.88 29.41
N GLU A 808 -1.72 54.86 28.74
CA GLU A 808 -0.71 53.91 29.25
C GLU A 808 -1.09 53.28 30.61
N ARG A 809 -2.39 53.09 30.82
CA ARG A 809 -2.93 52.50 32.06
C ARG A 809 -2.64 50.99 32.14
N PRO A 810 -2.49 50.41 33.35
CA PRO A 810 -2.11 49.02 33.49
C PRO A 810 -3.16 48.06 32.93
N LEU A 811 -2.72 47.10 32.11
CA LEU A 811 -3.59 46.14 31.42
C LEU A 811 -4.43 45.25 32.36
N SER A 812 -4.03 45.11 33.62
CA SER A 812 -4.81 44.43 34.65
C SER A 812 -6.18 45.06 34.89
N GLU A 813 -6.40 46.31 34.46
CA GLU A 813 -7.70 46.99 34.56
C GLU A 813 -8.72 46.54 33.51
N ILE A 814 -8.25 45.96 32.41
CA ILE A 814 -9.08 45.57 31.25
C ILE A 814 -9.05 44.08 30.94
N ILE A 815 -8.01 43.34 31.34
CA ILE A 815 -7.93 41.90 31.14
C ILE A 815 -8.97 41.19 32.01
N ASP A 816 -9.61 40.16 31.46
CA ASP A 816 -10.55 39.33 32.19
C ASP A 816 -9.87 38.72 33.44
N PRO A 817 -10.41 38.92 34.66
CA PRO A 817 -9.91 38.31 35.89
C PRO A 817 -9.74 36.78 35.79
N ALA A 818 -10.58 36.10 35.01
CA ALA A 818 -10.53 34.65 34.81
C ALA A 818 -9.27 34.16 34.11
N ILE A 819 -8.60 35.01 33.31
CA ILE A 819 -7.33 34.65 32.65
C ILE A 819 -6.13 35.37 33.30
N LEU A 820 -6.38 36.39 34.14
CA LEU A 820 -5.35 37.26 34.73
C LEU A 820 -4.24 36.49 35.46
N HIS A 821 -4.57 35.38 36.11
CA HIS A 821 -3.63 34.52 36.86
C HIS A 821 -2.88 33.49 35.99
N GLU A 822 -3.42 33.14 34.82
CA GLU A 822 -2.79 32.25 33.84
C GLU A 822 -1.76 33.00 32.96
N VAL A 823 -1.81 34.34 32.96
CA VAL A 823 -0.96 35.18 32.12
C VAL A 823 0.48 35.23 32.66
N ARG A 824 1.28 34.20 32.38
CA ARG A 824 2.75 34.32 32.38
C ARG A 824 3.26 35.24 31.25
N ALA A 825 2.43 35.57 30.26
CA ALA A 825 2.84 36.26 29.04
C ALA A 825 2.15 37.62 28.83
N LYS A 826 2.67 38.68 29.49
CA LYS A 826 2.31 40.08 29.17
C LYS A 826 2.40 40.39 27.67
N LYS A 827 3.24 39.66 26.90
CA LYS A 827 3.46 39.90 25.45
C LYS A 827 2.40 39.28 24.53
N GLN A 828 1.89 38.07 24.83
CA GLN A 828 0.91 37.38 23.96
C GLN A 828 -0.46 38.06 24.01
N VAL A 829 -0.95 38.39 25.20
CA VAL A 829 -2.23 39.08 25.40
C VAL A 829 -2.17 40.50 24.82
N VAL A 830 -1.03 41.20 24.97
CA VAL A 830 -0.79 42.51 24.33
C VAL A 830 -0.80 42.41 22.82
N ALA A 831 -0.16 41.41 22.23
CA ALA A 831 -0.20 41.18 20.79
C ALA A 831 -1.65 40.94 20.30
N ALA A 832 -2.44 40.17 21.04
CA ALA A 832 -3.85 39.97 20.74
C ALA A 832 -4.68 41.26 20.85
N PHE A 833 -4.44 42.12 21.85
CA PHE A 833 -5.06 43.45 21.94
C PHE A 833 -4.69 44.34 20.74
N HIS A 834 -3.42 44.37 20.32
CA HIS A 834 -3.02 45.13 19.13
C HIS A 834 -3.70 44.62 17.87
N ILE A 835 -3.81 43.30 17.69
CA ILE A 835 -4.55 42.70 16.57
C ILE A 835 -6.02 43.13 16.62
N ALA A 836 -6.67 43.08 17.80
CA ALA A 836 -8.06 43.47 17.99
C ALA A 836 -8.29 44.97 17.71
N LEU A 837 -7.38 45.84 18.16
CA LEU A 837 -7.43 47.29 17.92
C LEU A 837 -7.24 47.62 16.43
N ASN A 838 -6.31 46.95 15.74
CA ASN A 838 -6.13 47.10 14.29
C ASN A 838 -7.37 46.64 13.52
N CYS A 839 -8.05 45.58 13.98
CA CYS A 839 -9.30 45.12 13.39
C CYS A 839 -10.45 46.14 13.58
N THR A 840 -10.43 46.90 14.66
CA THR A 840 -11.48 47.85 15.05
C THR A 840 -11.17 49.31 14.66
N GLU A 841 -10.25 49.55 13.72
CA GLU A 841 -9.99 50.89 13.18
C GLU A 841 -11.25 51.54 12.61
N LEU A 842 -11.43 52.85 12.79
CA LEU A 842 -12.64 53.53 12.30
C LEU A 842 -12.67 53.56 10.77
N ASP A 843 -11.53 53.80 10.14
CA ASP A 843 -11.37 53.76 8.69
C ASP A 843 -11.27 52.30 8.18
N PRO A 844 -12.21 51.83 7.32
CA PRO A 844 -12.17 50.49 6.75
C PRO A 844 -10.90 50.18 5.94
N GLU A 845 -10.24 51.18 5.34
CA GLU A 845 -9.03 51.00 4.55
C GLU A 845 -7.82 50.66 5.42
N LEU A 846 -7.77 51.21 6.65
CA LEU A 846 -6.70 50.94 7.61
C LEU A 846 -6.84 49.59 8.32
N ARG A 847 -8.03 48.98 8.31
CA ARG A 847 -8.22 47.64 8.88
C ARG A 847 -7.43 46.60 8.07
N PRO A 848 -6.82 45.58 8.69
CA PRO A 848 -6.18 44.48 7.97
C PRO A 848 -7.19 43.65 7.16
N ARG A 849 -6.69 42.83 6.22
CA ARG A 849 -7.51 41.74 5.62
C ARG A 849 -7.57 40.56 6.59
N MET A 850 -8.61 39.73 6.51
CA MET A 850 -8.75 38.57 7.39
C MET A 850 -7.56 37.60 7.32
N ARG A 851 -6.92 37.48 6.15
CA ARG A 851 -5.66 36.71 5.99
C ARG A 851 -4.54 37.22 6.90
N THR A 852 -4.34 38.53 6.92
CA THR A 852 -3.33 39.17 7.79
C THR A 852 -3.67 38.99 9.27
N VAL A 853 -4.96 39.09 9.62
CA VAL A 853 -5.43 38.84 11.00
C VAL A 853 -5.15 37.40 11.42
N SER A 854 -5.50 36.41 10.59
CA SER A 854 -5.24 34.99 10.85
C SER A 854 -3.74 34.74 11.03
N ASN A 855 -2.90 35.23 10.11
CA ASN A 855 -1.45 35.05 10.19
C ASN A 855 -0.85 35.69 11.46
N ASN A 856 -1.32 36.89 11.84
CA ASN A 856 -0.84 37.56 13.04
C ASN A 856 -1.25 36.82 14.32
N LEU A 857 -2.45 36.23 14.35
CA LEU A 857 -2.89 35.40 15.48
C LEU A 857 -2.11 34.08 15.54
N ASP A 858 -1.76 33.49 14.41
CA ASP A 858 -0.94 32.27 14.34
C ASP A 858 0.51 32.50 14.80
N CYS A 859 1.03 33.73 14.63
CA CYS A 859 2.33 34.13 15.17
C CYS A 859 2.37 34.19 16.71
N ILE A 860 1.21 34.25 17.38
CA ILE A 860 1.13 34.15 18.84
C ILE A 860 1.21 32.67 19.21
N LYS A 861 2.44 32.17 19.36
CA LYS A 861 2.72 30.78 19.76
C LYS A 861 2.31 30.58 21.23
N LEU A 862 1.59 29.50 21.50
CA LEU A 862 1.16 29.08 22.85
C LEU A 862 2.34 28.65 23.73
#